data_AF-A0A7Y0NRA4-F1
#
_entry.id   AF-A0A7Y0NRA4-F1
#
_cell.length_a   1.000
_cell.length_b   1.000
_cell.length_c   1.000
_cell.angle_alpha   90.00
_cell.angle_beta   90.00
_cell.angle_gamma   90.00
#
_symmetry.space_group_name_H-M   'P 1'
#
loop_
_entity.id
_entity.type
_entity.pdbx_description
1 polymer ?
#
loop_
_entity_poly.entity_id
_entity_poly.type
_entity_poly.pdbx_seq_one_letter_code
_entity_poly.pdbx_strand_id
1 'polypeptide(L)'
;MGKVKIDKEDKSRVILTELLPYEVPMLFSNEGFYNIIRNGELEYFEKKVKGTKYKEWNEQFTLPFNYDIKKNIVGDTRTLSVIHPFTQKRFINLFENYDSLILHLCSKSPFSLRKINKIAKFYFSPNFVFDEENLVNPDREVEPEILDAESQYIKSYFTYKPIDLIYKFYDRNEFQRLEQRYNFLMDFDVSKCFYHIYTHSITWAVKDKESAKLNSNKSTFENIFDKLMQHSNYNETNGIVVGPEVSRIFAEIILQQVDLNVLAKLTKSNLKFGIDYDVRRYVDDYFVFSNNSETLEVVKKAFQKELQFYKLYLNPNKGEVKVSPFLSDIAVGKLEIREFLIEFYNNLFEDNVIEETVSRQIKEINKPYVLSQNFIKKFQSIVKRNDLTYDTLSKDVVRFFKSKLVELLKDDIKLYNIQRSENFLLMLLDIVLYCYSVNINTNTTFRIAQIIVLLVKYLETKNKPDVKHSVYSKIYRDSEFILTNFHRKQVKNETSIETINLLLAIKKLGNDYQFSPEKIADYFNLEDENLCNLNYFHFTTLIYYFNNDLLYTKIKYKIIDEIIERFKQENIFLKSEYTLLFFDMINCPYLEERHKIMLMKNSKYVINQAGNAEIKSEIDKIQSQKRWFMNWEQDIDLERVLKKKEWTSSY
;
A
#
# COMPACT_ATOMS: atom_id res chain seq x y z
N MET A 1 4.71 -2.69 23.99
CA MET A 1 3.56 -2.73 23.08
C MET A 1 2.34 -3.24 23.84
N GLY A 2 1.35 -2.37 24.07
CA GLY A 2 0.05 -2.77 24.61
C GLY A 2 -0.78 -3.48 23.54
N LYS A 3 -1.53 -4.52 23.93
CA LYS A 3 -2.53 -5.19 23.08
C LYS A 3 -3.91 -4.66 23.48
N VAL A 4 -4.62 -4.04 22.54
CA VAL A 4 -6.01 -3.57 22.76
C VAL A 4 -6.97 -4.53 22.08
N LYS A 5 -8.12 -4.83 22.71
CA LYS A 5 -9.12 -5.80 22.23
C LYS A 5 -9.98 -5.16 21.13
N ILE A 6 -10.17 -5.85 20.01
CA ILE A 6 -11.01 -5.38 18.89
C ILE A 6 -12.47 -5.74 19.14
N ASP A 7 -13.41 -4.85 18.78
CA ASP A 7 -14.80 -5.21 18.58
C ASP A 7 -14.96 -6.06 17.30
N LYS A 8 -15.38 -7.31 17.49
CA LYS A 8 -15.54 -8.27 16.38
C LYS A 8 -16.84 -8.09 15.62
N GLU A 9 -17.83 -7.46 16.24
CA GLU A 9 -19.15 -7.26 15.67
C GLU A 9 -19.14 -6.12 14.64
N ASP A 10 -18.18 -5.19 14.74
CA ASP A 10 -17.95 -4.21 13.70
C ASP A 10 -17.34 -4.86 12.44
N LYS A 11 -18.20 -5.14 11.46
CA LYS A 11 -17.84 -5.68 10.14
C LYS A 11 -17.46 -4.59 9.14
N SER A 12 -17.80 -3.33 9.41
CA SER A 12 -17.43 -2.19 8.55
C SER A 12 -15.91 -1.98 8.47
N ARG A 13 -15.15 -2.55 9.42
CA ARG A 13 -13.67 -2.62 9.40
C ARG A 13 -13.09 -3.22 8.12
N VAL A 14 -13.84 -4.04 7.39
CA VAL A 14 -13.42 -4.60 6.08
C VAL A 14 -12.99 -3.50 5.11
N ILE A 15 -13.67 -2.35 5.13
CA ILE A 15 -13.35 -1.19 4.29
C ILE A 15 -11.97 -0.60 4.57
N LEU A 16 -11.51 -0.69 5.82
CA LEU A 16 -10.24 -0.12 6.25
C LEU A 16 -9.04 -0.98 5.85
N THR A 17 -9.23 -2.29 5.65
CA THR A 17 -8.10 -3.23 5.47
C THR A 17 -8.16 -4.08 4.20
N GLU A 18 -9.34 -4.54 3.76
CA GLU A 18 -9.44 -5.56 2.71
C GLU A 18 -9.72 -5.00 1.31
N LEU A 19 -10.18 -3.74 1.21
CA LEU A 19 -10.74 -3.17 -0.01
C LEU A 19 -9.86 -2.15 -0.74
N LEU A 20 -8.77 -1.70 -0.11
CA LEU A 20 -7.83 -0.77 -0.72
C LEU A 20 -6.52 -1.47 -1.12
N PRO A 21 -5.91 -1.06 -2.25
CA PRO A 21 -4.51 -1.37 -2.52
C PRO A 21 -3.57 -0.73 -1.49
N TYR A 22 -2.40 -1.32 -1.33
CA TYR A 22 -1.35 -0.78 -0.46
C TYR A 22 -0.72 0.49 -1.05
N GLU A 23 -0.46 0.47 -2.36
CA GLU A 23 0.17 1.55 -3.11
C GLU A 23 -0.85 2.64 -3.45
N VAL A 24 -1.20 3.46 -2.47
CA VAL A 24 -2.03 4.67 -2.62
C VAL A 24 -1.36 5.86 -1.91
N PRO A 25 -1.68 7.12 -2.25
CA PRO A 25 -1.11 8.28 -1.56
C PRO A 25 -1.26 8.22 -0.03
N MET A 26 -0.29 8.76 0.71
CA MET A 26 -0.26 8.63 2.17
C MET A 26 -1.48 9.28 2.85
N LEU A 27 -1.99 10.38 2.29
CA LEU A 27 -3.16 11.10 2.81
C LEU A 27 -4.51 10.49 2.40
N PHE A 28 -4.49 9.49 1.49
CA PHE A 28 -5.68 8.77 1.05
C PHE A 28 -5.97 7.56 1.95
N SER A 29 -7.17 7.51 2.51
CA SER A 29 -7.66 6.38 3.31
C SER A 29 -9.20 6.31 3.32
N ASN A 30 -9.75 5.13 3.62
CA ASN A 30 -11.20 4.99 3.81
C ASN A 30 -11.68 5.33 5.24
N GLU A 31 -10.89 6.02 6.08
CA GLU A 31 -11.29 6.30 7.48
C GLU A 31 -12.53 7.19 7.56
N GLY A 32 -12.57 8.27 6.77
CA GLY A 32 -13.75 9.13 6.71
C GLY A 32 -14.98 8.38 6.20
N PHE A 33 -14.80 7.61 5.12
CA PHE A 33 -15.86 6.76 4.57
C PHE A 33 -16.40 5.72 5.57
N TYR A 34 -15.52 5.10 6.36
CA TYR A 34 -15.91 4.18 7.42
C TYR A 34 -16.75 4.87 8.50
N ASN A 35 -16.40 6.08 8.92
CA ASN A 35 -17.18 6.85 9.89
C ASN A 35 -18.58 7.20 9.36
N ILE A 36 -18.67 7.61 8.09
CA ILE A 36 -19.96 7.91 7.42
C ILE A 36 -20.88 6.68 7.41
N ILE A 37 -20.31 5.49 7.16
CA ILE A 37 -21.06 4.22 7.18
C ILE A 37 -21.52 3.90 8.60
N ARG A 38 -20.64 4.03 9.59
CA ARG A 38 -20.95 3.73 10.99
C ARG A 38 -22.05 4.63 11.55
N ASN A 39 -22.10 5.88 11.10
CA ASN A 39 -23.13 6.85 11.48
C ASN A 39 -24.45 6.67 10.70
N GLY A 40 -24.50 5.76 9.71
CA GLY A 40 -25.70 5.51 8.89
C GLY A 40 -26.00 6.58 7.84
N GLU A 41 -25.09 7.55 7.64
CA GLU A 41 -25.31 8.71 6.78
C GLU A 41 -25.12 8.40 5.29
N LEU A 42 -24.47 7.27 4.96
CA LEU A 42 -24.19 6.88 3.58
C LEU A 42 -25.47 6.71 2.73
N GLU A 43 -26.57 6.24 3.32
CA GLU A 43 -27.83 6.01 2.59
C GLU A 43 -28.40 7.29 1.97
N TYR A 44 -28.18 8.43 2.60
CA TYR A 44 -28.59 9.73 2.09
C TYR A 44 -27.87 10.05 0.78
N PHE A 45 -26.54 9.96 0.79
CA PHE A 45 -25.70 10.24 -0.37
C PHE A 45 -25.93 9.23 -1.50
N GLU A 46 -26.10 7.95 -1.16
CA GLU A 46 -26.37 6.87 -2.11
C GLU A 46 -27.65 7.14 -2.93
N LYS A 47 -28.72 7.59 -2.27
CA LYS A 47 -30.00 7.94 -2.93
C LYS A 47 -29.87 9.15 -3.87
N LYS A 48 -29.09 10.16 -3.50
CA LYS A 48 -28.86 11.38 -4.30
C LYS A 48 -28.04 11.09 -5.55
N VAL A 49 -26.94 10.36 -5.39
CA VAL A 49 -26.00 10.03 -6.48
C VAL A 49 -26.65 9.11 -7.54
N LYS A 50 -27.62 8.28 -7.14
CA LYS A 50 -28.34 7.35 -8.02
C LYS A 50 -29.19 8.04 -9.10
N GLY A 51 -29.92 9.11 -8.75
CA GLY A 51 -30.93 9.69 -9.64
C GLY A 51 -31.96 8.67 -10.18
N THR A 52 -32.58 8.93 -11.33
CA THR A 52 -33.56 8.05 -12.01
C THR A 52 -32.95 7.12 -13.07
N LYS A 53 -31.64 7.19 -13.31
CA LYS A 53 -30.97 6.53 -14.44
C LYS A 53 -30.42 5.13 -14.14
N TYR A 54 -30.20 4.76 -12.87
CA TYR A 54 -29.55 3.50 -12.49
C TYR A 54 -30.47 2.55 -11.73
N LYS A 55 -30.13 1.25 -11.78
CA LYS A 55 -30.71 0.25 -10.87
C LYS A 55 -30.32 0.58 -9.43
N GLU A 56 -30.93 -0.11 -8.46
CA GLU A 56 -30.43 -0.07 -7.09
C GLU A 56 -28.92 -0.35 -7.07
N TRP A 57 -28.14 0.37 -6.27
CA TRP A 57 -26.68 0.15 -6.17
C TRP A 57 -26.31 -1.29 -5.76
N ASN A 58 -27.24 -1.99 -5.13
CA ASN A 58 -27.17 -3.42 -4.84
C ASN A 58 -27.07 -4.31 -6.10
N GLU A 59 -27.60 -3.83 -7.23
CA GLU A 59 -27.60 -4.54 -8.52
C GLU A 59 -26.79 -3.84 -9.61
N GLN A 60 -26.35 -2.61 -9.36
CA GLN A 60 -25.57 -1.82 -10.30
C GLN A 60 -24.11 -2.29 -10.33
N PHE A 61 -23.54 -2.32 -11.52
CA PHE A 61 -22.09 -2.48 -11.71
C PHE A 61 -21.39 -1.12 -11.66
N THR A 62 -20.10 -1.14 -11.33
CA THR A 62 -19.28 0.06 -11.18
C THR A 62 -17.95 -0.09 -11.92
N LEU A 63 -17.37 1.03 -12.32
CA LEU A 63 -16.02 1.05 -12.87
C LEU A 63 -15.03 1.34 -11.74
N PRO A 64 -14.06 0.44 -11.48
CA PRO A 64 -13.00 0.71 -10.52
C PRO A 64 -12.08 1.83 -11.04
N PHE A 65 -11.42 2.53 -10.12
CA PHE A 65 -10.40 3.49 -10.48
C PHE A 65 -9.09 2.76 -10.70
N ASN A 66 -8.72 2.58 -11.96
CA ASN A 66 -7.51 1.89 -12.38
C ASN A 66 -6.36 2.89 -12.54
N TYR A 67 -5.20 2.55 -11.97
CA TYR A 67 -3.98 3.34 -12.11
C TYR A 67 -2.77 2.40 -12.19
N ASP A 68 -1.78 2.80 -12.98
CA ASP A 68 -0.59 2.00 -13.22
C ASP A 68 0.55 2.38 -12.28
N ILE A 69 1.15 1.34 -11.68
CA ILE A 69 2.39 1.44 -10.92
C ILE A 69 3.51 0.71 -11.66
N LYS A 70 4.74 1.18 -11.44
CA LYS A 70 5.93 0.59 -12.05
C LYS A 70 6.24 -0.80 -11.44
N LYS A 71 6.66 -1.77 -12.26
CA LYS A 71 7.28 -3.01 -11.79
C LYS A 71 8.81 -2.92 -11.81
N ASN A 72 9.46 -3.87 -11.16
CA ASN A 72 10.93 -3.97 -11.12
C ASN A 72 11.56 -4.17 -12.53
N ILE A 73 10.78 -4.63 -13.52
CA ILE A 73 11.24 -4.80 -14.91
C ILE A 73 11.00 -3.48 -15.66
N VAL A 74 12.05 -2.98 -16.32
CA VAL A 74 11.98 -1.73 -17.11
C VAL A 74 10.91 -1.84 -18.20
N GLY A 75 9.91 -0.96 -18.15
CA GLY A 75 8.84 -0.88 -19.14
C GLY A 75 7.60 -1.74 -18.87
N ASP A 76 7.58 -2.55 -17.80
CA ASP A 76 6.38 -3.30 -17.40
C ASP A 76 5.66 -2.56 -16.26
N THR A 77 4.35 -2.37 -16.41
CA THR A 77 3.49 -1.74 -15.42
C THR A 77 2.56 -2.77 -14.78
N ARG A 78 2.06 -2.45 -13.59
CA ARG A 78 0.98 -3.17 -12.92
C ARG A 78 -0.17 -2.21 -12.72
N THR A 79 -1.32 -2.54 -13.30
CA THR A 79 -2.57 -1.85 -12.99
C THR A 79 -3.05 -2.30 -11.62
N LEU A 80 -3.28 -1.32 -10.74
CA LEU A 80 -4.00 -1.47 -9.48
C LEU A 80 -5.34 -0.77 -9.58
N SER A 81 -6.26 -1.16 -8.70
CA SER A 81 -7.64 -0.73 -8.77
C SER A 81 -8.17 -0.33 -7.39
N VAL A 82 -8.77 0.86 -7.28
CA VAL A 82 -9.62 1.22 -6.15
C VAL A 82 -11.07 0.88 -6.49
N ILE A 83 -11.69 0.04 -5.67
CA ILE A 83 -13.10 -0.37 -5.84
C ILE A 83 -14.01 0.83 -5.57
N HIS A 84 -15.11 0.94 -6.31
CA HIS A 84 -16.11 2.00 -6.11
C HIS A 84 -16.67 2.03 -4.67
N PRO A 85 -16.79 3.19 -3.99
CA PRO A 85 -17.25 3.28 -2.60
C PRO A 85 -18.57 2.54 -2.30
N PHE A 86 -19.59 2.68 -3.13
CA PHE A 86 -20.86 1.97 -2.94
C PHE A 86 -20.73 0.44 -3.15
N THR A 87 -19.81 -0.02 -4.00
CA THR A 87 -19.51 -1.44 -4.13
C THR A 87 -18.73 -1.95 -2.92
N GLN A 88 -17.89 -1.11 -2.32
CA GLN A 88 -17.21 -1.43 -1.05
C GLN A 88 -18.20 -1.71 0.10
N LYS A 89 -19.29 -0.93 0.20
CA LYS A 89 -20.38 -1.19 1.16
C LYS A 89 -20.93 -2.61 1.06
N ARG A 90 -21.09 -3.13 -0.16
CA ARG A 90 -21.62 -4.48 -0.41
C ARG A 90 -20.68 -5.59 0.04
N PHE A 91 -19.37 -5.34 0.09
CA PHE A 91 -18.43 -6.28 0.69
C PHE A 91 -18.59 -6.38 2.20
N ILE A 92 -19.06 -5.32 2.90
CA ILE A 92 -19.41 -5.43 4.32
C ILE A 92 -20.50 -6.50 4.49
N ASN A 93 -21.59 -6.40 3.73
CA ASN A 93 -22.69 -7.36 3.78
C ASN A 93 -22.24 -8.79 3.45
N LEU A 94 -21.28 -8.96 2.52
CA LEU A 94 -20.71 -10.28 2.22
C LEU A 94 -20.00 -10.87 3.45
N PHE A 95 -19.16 -10.07 4.11
CA PHE A 95 -18.39 -10.52 5.27
C PHE A 95 -19.28 -10.71 6.51
N GLU A 96 -20.30 -9.87 6.71
CA GLU A 96 -21.33 -10.03 7.74
C GLU A 96 -21.99 -11.41 7.67
N ASN A 97 -22.38 -11.84 6.47
CA ASN A 97 -23.15 -13.06 6.29
C ASN A 97 -22.27 -14.31 6.11
N TYR A 98 -21.03 -14.18 5.63
CA TYR A 98 -20.25 -15.32 5.14
C TYR A 98 -18.80 -15.39 5.62
N ASP A 99 -18.34 -14.56 6.57
CA ASP A 99 -16.95 -14.61 7.05
C ASP A 99 -16.52 -16.01 7.53
N SER A 100 -17.41 -16.74 8.19
CA SER A 100 -17.19 -18.08 8.72
C SER A 100 -17.07 -19.12 7.59
N LEU A 101 -17.86 -18.97 6.53
CA LEU A 101 -17.78 -19.82 5.34
C LEU A 101 -16.50 -19.54 4.55
N ILE A 102 -16.14 -18.27 4.38
CA ILE A 102 -14.88 -17.84 3.76
C ILE A 102 -13.69 -18.46 4.52
N LEU A 103 -13.69 -18.40 5.85
CA LEU A 103 -12.66 -19.03 6.70
C LEU A 103 -12.59 -20.55 6.48
N HIS A 104 -13.74 -21.24 6.42
CA HIS A 104 -13.76 -22.67 6.13
C HIS A 104 -13.15 -22.96 4.76
N LEU A 105 -13.60 -22.29 3.70
CA LEU A 105 -13.17 -22.56 2.33
C LEU A 105 -11.65 -22.38 2.16
N CYS A 106 -11.10 -21.36 2.83
CA CYS A 106 -9.66 -21.10 2.84
C CYS A 106 -8.87 -21.92 3.86
N SER A 107 -9.46 -22.91 4.54
CA SER A 107 -8.72 -23.75 5.51
C SER A 107 -8.27 -25.10 4.94
N LYS A 108 -8.80 -25.50 3.78
CA LYS A 108 -8.78 -26.88 3.27
C LYS A 108 -7.41 -27.35 2.77
N SER A 109 -6.67 -26.50 2.05
CA SER A 109 -5.42 -26.90 1.39
C SER A 109 -4.27 -27.12 2.39
N PRO A 110 -3.51 -28.23 2.27
CA PRO A 110 -2.28 -28.43 3.02
C PRO A 110 -1.07 -27.70 2.41
N PHE A 111 -1.15 -27.23 1.16
CA PHE A 111 -0.02 -26.60 0.46
C PHE A 111 0.09 -25.10 0.75
N SER A 112 -1.03 -24.42 1.04
CA SER A 112 -1.07 -22.97 1.19
C SER A 112 -0.27 -22.46 2.39
N LEU A 113 0.73 -21.62 2.12
CA LEU A 113 1.56 -20.91 3.08
C LEU A 113 0.90 -19.62 3.59
N ARG A 114 -0.03 -19.04 2.83
CA ARG A 114 -0.71 -17.80 3.18
C ARG A 114 -2.22 -17.98 2.99
N LYS A 115 -2.89 -18.42 4.05
CA LYS A 115 -4.35 -18.53 4.11
C LYS A 115 -4.92 -17.80 5.32
N ILE A 116 -6.14 -17.30 5.16
CA ILE A 116 -6.90 -16.76 6.27
C ILE A 116 -7.19 -17.86 7.30
N ASN A 117 -7.11 -17.51 8.58
CA ASN A 117 -7.20 -18.47 9.67
C ASN A 117 -8.28 -18.10 10.70
N LYS A 118 -8.29 -16.86 11.19
CA LYS A 118 -9.29 -16.36 12.17
C LYS A 118 -9.50 -14.87 12.00
N ILE A 119 -10.68 -14.37 12.38
CA ILE A 119 -10.94 -12.93 12.53
C ILE A 119 -9.97 -12.34 13.56
N ALA A 120 -9.34 -11.21 13.23
CA ALA A 120 -8.38 -10.54 14.10
C ALA A 120 -9.02 -10.11 15.43
N LYS A 121 -8.31 -10.35 16.55
CA LYS A 121 -8.81 -10.11 17.93
C LYS A 121 -8.17 -8.92 18.64
N PHE A 122 -6.98 -8.50 18.20
CA PHE A 122 -6.18 -7.50 18.90
C PHE A 122 -5.58 -6.47 17.95
N TYR A 123 -5.50 -5.24 18.44
CA TYR A 123 -4.71 -4.15 17.91
C TYR A 123 -3.28 -4.21 18.44
N PHE A 124 -2.33 -3.69 17.66
CA PHE A 124 -0.99 -3.37 18.14
C PHE A 124 -0.91 -1.86 18.38
N SER A 125 -0.58 -1.44 19.61
CA SER A 125 -0.23 -0.04 19.88
C SER A 125 1.24 0.20 19.49
N PRO A 126 1.53 1.16 18.60
CA PRO A 126 2.90 1.56 18.30
C PRO A 126 3.51 2.22 19.54
N ASN A 127 4.80 1.99 19.73
CA ASN A 127 5.60 2.87 20.60
C ASN A 127 5.99 4.07 19.72
N PHE A 128 5.46 5.26 20.00
CA PHE A 128 5.87 6.47 19.28
C PHE A 128 7.30 6.90 19.62
N VAL A 129 7.89 7.72 18.74
CA VAL A 129 9.26 8.24 18.96
C VAL A 129 9.22 9.42 19.91
N PHE A 130 8.26 10.30 19.68
CA PHE A 130 7.90 11.41 20.54
C PHE A 130 6.60 11.06 21.27
N ASP A 131 6.50 11.40 22.56
CA ASP A 131 5.25 11.35 23.30
C ASP A 131 4.32 12.48 22.82
N GLU A 132 3.01 12.33 23.03
CA GLU A 132 1.98 13.25 22.53
C GLU A 132 2.29 14.72 22.88
N GLU A 133 2.38 15.58 21.87
CA GLU A 133 2.18 17.00 22.10
C GLU A 133 0.70 17.21 22.38
N ASN A 134 0.38 17.43 23.66
CA ASN A 134 -0.91 17.93 24.12
C ASN A 134 -1.26 19.22 23.36
N LEU A 135 -2.02 19.11 22.28
CA LEU A 135 -2.66 20.25 21.61
C LEU A 135 -4.11 20.39 22.08
N VAL A 136 -4.34 20.63 23.39
CA VAL A 136 -5.51 21.38 23.87
C VAL A 136 -5.14 22.09 25.18
N ASN A 137 -5.43 23.40 25.26
CA ASN A 137 -5.29 24.24 26.45
C ASN A 137 -5.77 23.54 27.75
N PRO A 138 -5.07 23.68 28.89
CA PRO A 138 -5.43 23.04 30.17
C PRO A 138 -6.79 23.45 30.77
N ASP A 139 -7.43 24.52 30.27
CA ASP A 139 -8.60 25.13 30.89
C ASP A 139 -9.94 24.85 30.18
N ARG A 140 -10.04 23.76 29.41
CA ARG A 140 -11.35 23.23 28.98
C ARG A 140 -11.57 21.86 29.60
N GLU A 141 -12.37 21.82 30.65
CA GLU A 141 -13.08 20.59 31.03
C GLU A 141 -13.93 20.17 29.82
N VAL A 142 -13.45 19.17 29.08
CA VAL A 142 -14.22 18.50 28.04
C VAL A 142 -14.81 17.26 28.69
N GLU A 143 -16.13 17.13 28.64
CA GLU A 143 -16.87 15.97 29.14
C GLU A 143 -16.29 14.65 28.58
N PRO A 144 -16.29 13.54 29.35
CA PRO A 144 -15.59 12.29 28.99
C PRO A 144 -16.24 11.48 27.86
N GLU A 145 -17.03 12.10 26.98
CA GLU A 145 -17.73 11.43 25.86
C GLU A 145 -17.13 11.75 24.47
N ILE A 146 -16.03 12.51 24.40
CA ILE A 146 -15.27 12.75 23.16
C ILE A 146 -13.81 12.32 23.35
N LEU A 147 -13.59 11.12 23.91
CA LEU A 147 -12.34 10.39 23.67
C LEU A 147 -12.45 9.82 22.26
N ASP A 148 -12.10 10.67 21.29
CA ASP A 148 -12.18 10.37 19.87
C ASP A 148 -11.53 9.03 19.56
N ALA A 149 -12.23 8.25 18.73
CA ALA A 149 -11.81 6.99 18.14
C ALA A 149 -10.66 7.17 17.13
N GLU A 150 -9.69 8.00 17.48
CA GLU A 150 -8.45 8.19 16.74
C GLU A 150 -7.59 6.92 16.89
N SER A 151 -7.75 6.06 15.89
CA SER A 151 -6.92 4.94 15.43
C SER A 151 -6.23 4.04 16.46
N GLN A 152 -6.99 3.03 16.90
CA GLN A 152 -6.43 1.72 17.25
C GLN A 152 -6.09 0.98 15.92
N TYR A 153 -4.87 0.44 15.77
CA TYR A 153 -4.29 0.05 14.47
C TYR A 153 -4.70 -1.34 13.94
N ILE A 154 -5.65 -1.42 13.00
CA ILE A 154 -6.03 -2.69 12.35
C ILE A 154 -4.97 -3.05 11.29
N LYS A 155 -4.29 -4.20 11.43
CA LYS A 155 -3.40 -4.73 10.38
C LYS A 155 -4.20 -5.34 9.22
N SER A 156 -5.22 -6.12 9.53
CA SER A 156 -6.09 -6.82 8.59
C SER A 156 -7.35 -7.32 9.30
N TYR A 157 -8.43 -7.57 8.56
CA TYR A 157 -9.67 -8.14 9.11
C TYR A 157 -9.45 -9.60 9.53
N PHE A 158 -8.77 -10.37 8.68
CA PHE A 158 -8.35 -11.74 8.95
C PHE A 158 -6.88 -11.83 9.38
N THR A 159 -6.57 -12.83 10.20
CA THR A 159 -5.19 -13.26 10.47
C THR A 159 -4.76 -14.33 9.48
N TYR A 160 -3.50 -14.28 9.07
CA TYR A 160 -2.92 -15.20 8.07
C TYR A 160 -2.01 -16.24 8.72
N LYS A 161 -2.05 -17.47 8.20
CA LYS A 161 -1.19 -18.58 8.60
C LYS A 161 -0.81 -19.47 7.40
N PRO A 162 0.30 -20.22 7.51
CA PRO A 162 1.36 -20.09 8.51
C PRO A 162 2.14 -18.77 8.43
N ILE A 163 2.17 -18.10 7.28
CA ILE A 163 2.88 -16.84 7.06
C ILE A 163 2.01 -15.82 6.32
N ASP A 164 2.34 -14.55 6.49
CA ASP A 164 1.76 -13.40 5.78
C ASP A 164 2.64 -12.91 4.62
N LEU A 165 3.96 -13.12 4.72
CA LEU A 165 4.98 -12.68 3.77
C LEU A 165 5.93 -13.83 3.40
N ILE A 166 6.27 -13.96 2.12
CA ILE A 166 7.06 -15.09 1.58
C ILE A 166 8.43 -15.25 2.22
N TYR A 167 9.14 -14.17 2.55
CA TYR A 167 10.50 -14.29 3.13
C TYR A 167 10.50 -15.08 4.45
N LYS A 168 9.39 -15.05 5.20
CA LYS A 168 9.22 -15.82 6.45
C LYS A 168 9.15 -17.32 6.21
N PHE A 169 8.93 -17.78 4.97
CA PHE A 169 9.04 -19.19 4.60
C PHE A 169 10.49 -19.65 4.65
N TYR A 170 11.38 -18.91 3.99
CA TYR A 170 12.82 -19.22 3.92
C TYR A 170 13.50 -19.15 5.30
N ASP A 171 13.05 -18.24 6.17
CA ASP A 171 13.58 -18.09 7.53
C ASP A 171 13.09 -19.19 8.51
N ARG A 172 12.19 -20.08 8.11
CA ARG A 172 11.61 -21.11 9.00
C ARG A 172 12.40 -22.41 8.96
N ASN A 173 12.47 -23.06 10.13
CA ASN A 173 12.96 -24.43 10.28
C ASN A 173 12.25 -25.44 9.35
N GLU A 174 11.02 -25.16 8.94
CA GLU A 174 10.29 -25.99 7.98
C GLU A 174 10.98 -26.04 6.62
N PHE A 175 11.45 -24.91 6.10
CA PHE A 175 12.18 -24.87 4.83
C PHE A 175 13.49 -25.65 4.91
N GLN A 176 14.24 -25.49 6.01
CA GLN A 176 15.45 -26.26 6.27
C GLN A 176 15.19 -27.77 6.33
N ARG A 177 14.07 -28.19 6.92
CA ARG A 177 13.67 -29.62 6.94
C ARG A 177 13.31 -30.14 5.54
N LEU A 178 12.70 -29.32 4.70
CA LEU A 178 12.41 -29.67 3.30
C LEU A 178 13.72 -29.84 2.52
N GLU A 179 14.67 -28.92 2.71
CA GLU A 179 16.01 -28.98 2.11
C GLU A 179 16.83 -30.19 2.56
N GLN A 180 16.72 -30.60 3.82
CA GLN A 180 17.36 -31.83 4.32
C GLN A 180 16.72 -33.11 3.78
N ARG A 181 15.43 -33.06 3.46
CA ARG A 181 14.67 -34.24 2.99
C ARG A 181 14.78 -34.43 1.49
N TYR A 182 14.91 -33.34 0.74
CA TYR A 182 14.78 -33.34 -0.71
C TYR A 182 15.99 -32.67 -1.39
N ASN A 183 16.53 -33.35 -2.39
CA ASN A 183 17.68 -32.86 -3.15
C ASN A 183 17.32 -31.81 -4.21
N PHE A 184 16.06 -31.80 -4.66
CA PHE A 184 15.60 -30.94 -5.75
C PHE A 184 14.40 -30.06 -5.33
N LEU A 185 14.41 -28.81 -5.80
CA LEU A 185 13.34 -27.84 -5.68
C LEU A 185 13.01 -27.29 -7.08
N MET A 186 11.74 -27.29 -7.45
CA MET A 186 11.23 -26.63 -8.65
C MET A 186 10.24 -25.54 -8.24
N ASP A 187 10.45 -24.32 -8.73
CA ASP A 187 9.52 -23.20 -8.56
C ASP A 187 8.83 -22.81 -9.86
N PHE A 188 7.50 -22.62 -9.79
CA PHE A 188 6.69 -22.11 -10.91
C PHE A 188 5.53 -21.25 -10.40
N ASP A 189 5.02 -20.36 -11.25
CA ASP A 189 3.96 -19.42 -10.91
C ASP A 189 2.81 -19.43 -11.93
N VAL A 190 1.66 -18.90 -11.53
CA VAL A 190 0.50 -18.68 -12.41
C VAL A 190 0.68 -17.37 -13.17
N SER A 191 0.69 -17.45 -14.51
CA SER A 191 0.85 -16.29 -15.37
C SER A 191 -0.35 -15.34 -15.26
N LYS A 192 -0.07 -14.08 -14.90
CA LYS A 192 -1.06 -12.99 -14.77
C LYS A 192 -2.31 -13.42 -13.98
N CYS A 193 -2.11 -14.12 -12.86
CA CYS A 193 -3.16 -14.79 -12.08
C CYS A 193 -4.46 -13.97 -11.98
N PHE A 194 -4.44 -12.79 -11.36
CA PHE A 194 -5.64 -11.97 -11.14
C PHE A 194 -6.35 -11.50 -12.42
N TYR A 195 -5.62 -11.31 -13.53
CA TYR A 195 -6.19 -10.88 -14.81
C TYR A 195 -6.86 -12.04 -15.57
N HIS A 196 -6.49 -13.28 -15.27
CA HIS A 196 -7.03 -14.48 -15.93
C HIS A 196 -8.07 -15.22 -15.09
N ILE A 197 -8.28 -14.85 -13.83
CA ILE A 197 -9.33 -15.47 -13.00
C ILE A 197 -10.68 -15.26 -13.66
N TYR A 198 -11.32 -16.36 -14.04
CA TYR A 198 -12.71 -16.36 -14.47
C TYR A 198 -13.61 -16.37 -13.23
N THR A 199 -14.44 -15.34 -13.04
CA THR A 199 -15.17 -15.12 -11.78
C THR A 199 -16.09 -16.30 -11.42
N HIS A 200 -16.81 -16.87 -12.39
CA HIS A 200 -17.63 -18.07 -12.21
C HIS A 200 -16.87 -19.33 -11.77
N SER A 201 -15.53 -19.34 -11.84
CA SER A 201 -14.72 -20.47 -11.40
C SER A 201 -14.77 -20.69 -9.88
N ILE A 202 -15.16 -19.67 -9.10
CA ILE A 202 -15.45 -19.84 -7.66
C ILE A 202 -16.58 -20.84 -7.43
N THR A 203 -17.59 -20.86 -8.30
CA THR A 203 -18.71 -21.80 -8.20
C THR A 203 -18.22 -23.23 -8.42
N TRP A 204 -17.24 -23.45 -9.30
CA TRP A 204 -16.60 -24.76 -9.51
C TRP A 204 -15.69 -25.16 -8.36
N ALA A 205 -15.13 -24.18 -7.63
CA ALA A 205 -14.29 -24.42 -6.48
C ALA A 205 -15.11 -24.80 -5.22
N VAL A 206 -16.30 -24.21 -5.06
CA VAL A 206 -17.18 -24.44 -3.92
C VAL A 206 -18.12 -25.64 -4.14
N LYS A 207 -18.57 -25.85 -5.37
CA LYS A 207 -19.49 -26.94 -5.78
C LYS A 207 -18.93 -27.69 -6.97
N ASP A 208 -19.31 -28.96 -7.12
CA ASP A 208 -19.03 -29.69 -8.36
C ASP A 208 -19.70 -29.00 -9.56
N LYS A 209 -19.00 -28.98 -10.71
CA LYS A 209 -19.38 -28.23 -11.92
C LYS A 209 -20.79 -28.53 -12.45
N GLU A 210 -21.30 -29.74 -12.20
CA GLU A 210 -22.67 -30.15 -12.57
C GLU A 210 -23.71 -29.53 -11.62
N SER A 211 -23.44 -29.53 -10.31
CA SER A 211 -24.28 -28.88 -9.29
C SER A 211 -24.31 -27.35 -9.42
N ALA A 212 -23.23 -26.77 -9.98
CA ALA A 212 -23.13 -25.35 -10.31
C ALA A 212 -24.13 -24.93 -11.40
N LYS A 213 -24.30 -25.74 -12.45
CA LYS A 213 -25.25 -25.45 -13.55
C LYS A 213 -26.71 -25.56 -13.10
N LEU A 214 -27.03 -26.47 -12.18
CA LEU A 214 -28.40 -26.69 -11.70
C LEU A 214 -28.88 -25.64 -10.69
N ASN A 215 -27.96 -24.95 -10.00
CA ASN A 215 -28.29 -23.97 -8.94
C ASN A 215 -27.86 -22.53 -9.29
N SER A 216 -27.63 -22.22 -10.57
CA SER A 216 -27.18 -20.89 -11.02
C SER A 216 -28.10 -19.74 -10.62
N ASN A 217 -29.40 -20.00 -10.45
CA ASN A 217 -30.40 -18.99 -10.11
C ASN A 217 -30.67 -18.85 -8.59
N LYS A 218 -29.97 -19.59 -7.72
CA LYS A 218 -30.16 -19.50 -6.26
C LYS A 218 -29.21 -18.47 -5.65
N SER A 219 -29.69 -17.78 -4.62
CA SER A 219 -28.90 -16.86 -3.79
C SER A 219 -27.96 -17.64 -2.87
N THR A 220 -26.88 -18.17 -3.46
CA THR A 220 -25.85 -18.94 -2.76
C THR A 220 -24.58 -18.10 -2.64
N PHE A 221 -23.76 -18.41 -1.63
CA PHE A 221 -22.53 -17.66 -1.35
C PHE A 221 -21.66 -17.44 -2.59
N GLU A 222 -21.41 -18.51 -3.35
CA GLU A 222 -20.54 -18.45 -4.52
C GLU A 222 -21.11 -17.56 -5.64
N ASN A 223 -22.42 -17.59 -5.86
CA ASN A 223 -23.08 -16.73 -6.85
C ASN A 223 -23.09 -15.26 -6.40
N ILE A 224 -23.28 -15.00 -5.10
CA ILE A 224 -23.24 -13.64 -4.54
C ILE A 224 -21.82 -13.07 -4.66
N PHE A 225 -20.80 -13.83 -4.29
CA PHE A 225 -19.42 -13.37 -4.35
C PHE A 225 -18.95 -13.18 -5.79
N ASP A 226 -19.26 -14.13 -6.68
CA ASP A 226 -19.03 -14.02 -8.13
C ASP A 226 -19.64 -12.72 -8.71
N LYS A 227 -20.95 -12.51 -8.51
CA LYS A 227 -21.65 -11.32 -8.99
C LYS A 227 -21.06 -10.04 -8.40
N LEU A 228 -20.65 -10.04 -7.13
CA LEU A 228 -20.03 -8.88 -6.51
C LEU A 228 -18.65 -8.56 -7.12
N MET A 229 -17.83 -9.59 -7.41
CA MET A 229 -16.56 -9.39 -8.11
C MET A 229 -16.77 -8.82 -9.52
N GLN A 230 -17.75 -9.32 -10.27
CA GLN A 230 -18.12 -8.77 -11.58
C GLN A 230 -18.56 -7.31 -11.47
N HIS A 231 -19.46 -7.00 -10.53
CA HIS A 231 -19.97 -5.65 -10.32
C HIS A 231 -18.88 -4.65 -9.87
N SER A 232 -17.82 -5.14 -9.21
CA SER A 232 -16.63 -4.34 -8.85
C SER A 232 -15.70 -4.04 -10.01
N ASN A 233 -15.85 -4.76 -11.13
CA ASN A 233 -14.99 -4.70 -12.30
C ASN A 233 -15.79 -4.55 -13.60
N TYR A 234 -16.71 -3.57 -13.66
CA TYR A 234 -17.48 -3.24 -14.87
C TYR A 234 -18.27 -4.43 -15.49
N ASN A 235 -18.78 -5.34 -14.66
CA ASN A 235 -19.44 -6.58 -15.11
C ASN A 235 -18.56 -7.53 -15.93
N GLU A 236 -17.24 -7.38 -15.85
CA GLU A 236 -16.31 -8.31 -16.48
C GLU A 236 -16.35 -9.68 -15.78
N THR A 237 -16.35 -10.74 -16.59
CA THR A 237 -16.31 -12.12 -16.09
C THR A 237 -14.89 -12.71 -16.12
N ASN A 238 -13.98 -12.09 -16.86
CA ASN A 238 -12.57 -12.47 -16.92
C ASN A 238 -11.73 -11.37 -16.27
N GLY A 239 -10.95 -11.75 -15.27
CA GLY A 239 -10.15 -10.86 -14.47
C GLY A 239 -10.92 -10.27 -13.28
N ILE A 240 -10.17 -10.03 -12.22
CA ILE A 240 -10.66 -9.36 -11.01
C ILE A 240 -9.77 -8.16 -10.68
N VAL A 241 -10.33 -7.19 -9.95
CA VAL A 241 -9.60 -5.99 -9.52
C VAL A 241 -8.32 -6.36 -8.76
N VAL A 242 -7.22 -5.69 -9.07
CA VAL A 242 -5.90 -6.00 -8.50
C VAL A 242 -5.54 -4.98 -7.43
N GLY A 243 -5.02 -5.45 -6.29
CA GLY A 243 -4.59 -4.59 -5.18
C GLY A 243 -5.36 -4.81 -3.89
N PRO A 244 -6.71 -4.87 -3.90
CA PRO A 244 -7.48 -5.24 -2.72
C PRO A 244 -7.19 -6.67 -2.22
N GLU A 245 -7.14 -6.87 -0.92
CA GLU A 245 -6.92 -8.19 -0.30
C GLU A 245 -8.13 -9.12 -0.48
N VAL A 246 -9.35 -8.57 -0.65
CA VAL A 246 -10.53 -9.38 -1.00
C VAL A 246 -10.36 -10.16 -2.30
N SER A 247 -9.65 -9.61 -3.30
CA SER A 247 -9.33 -10.32 -4.54
C SER A 247 -8.36 -11.47 -4.32
N ARG A 248 -7.44 -11.35 -3.35
CA ARG A 248 -6.55 -12.43 -2.92
C ARG A 248 -7.32 -13.54 -2.21
N ILE A 249 -8.27 -13.18 -1.36
CA ILE A 249 -9.16 -14.15 -0.70
C ILE A 249 -9.99 -14.91 -1.74
N PHE A 250 -10.54 -14.21 -2.74
CA PHE A 250 -11.28 -14.83 -3.84
C PHE A 250 -10.41 -15.83 -4.62
N ALA A 251 -9.18 -15.43 -4.99
CA ALA A 251 -8.22 -16.30 -5.65
C ALA A 251 -7.81 -17.50 -4.78
N GLU A 252 -7.62 -17.30 -3.48
CA GLU A 252 -7.21 -18.34 -2.54
C GLU A 252 -8.26 -19.45 -2.44
N ILE A 253 -9.56 -19.14 -2.46
CA ILE A 253 -10.64 -20.14 -2.48
C ILE A 253 -10.48 -21.07 -3.70
N ILE A 254 -10.23 -20.50 -4.88
CA ILE A 254 -10.07 -21.25 -6.13
C ILE A 254 -8.80 -22.09 -6.10
N LEU A 255 -7.67 -21.48 -5.74
CA LEU A 255 -6.36 -22.16 -5.74
C LEU A 255 -6.28 -23.26 -4.68
N GLN A 256 -6.96 -23.14 -3.54
CA GLN A 256 -7.05 -24.26 -2.61
C GLN A 256 -7.81 -25.45 -3.17
N GLN A 257 -8.85 -25.24 -3.98
CA GLN A 257 -9.52 -26.36 -4.63
C GLN A 257 -8.62 -27.01 -5.68
N VAL A 258 -7.83 -26.22 -6.42
CA VAL A 258 -6.78 -26.74 -7.32
C VAL A 258 -5.78 -27.61 -6.55
N ASP A 259 -5.28 -27.13 -5.40
CA ASP A 259 -4.35 -27.87 -4.54
C ASP A 259 -4.90 -29.25 -4.16
N LEU A 260 -6.16 -29.32 -3.72
CA LEU A 260 -6.82 -30.56 -3.31
C LEU A 260 -7.02 -31.53 -4.48
N ASN A 261 -7.42 -31.01 -5.64
CA ASN A 261 -7.63 -31.81 -6.84
C ASN A 261 -6.31 -32.42 -7.33
N VAL A 262 -5.21 -31.66 -7.27
CA VAL A 262 -3.88 -32.16 -7.60
C VAL A 262 -3.40 -33.20 -6.58
N LEU A 263 -3.55 -32.94 -5.28
CA LEU A 263 -3.22 -33.90 -4.23
C LEU A 263 -3.94 -35.24 -4.43
N ALA A 264 -5.24 -35.19 -4.72
CA ALA A 264 -6.05 -36.39 -4.97
C ALA A 264 -5.58 -37.16 -6.22
N LYS A 265 -5.21 -36.46 -7.30
CA LYS A 265 -4.67 -37.07 -8.54
C LYS A 265 -3.33 -37.74 -8.30
N LEU A 266 -2.41 -37.07 -7.59
CA LEU A 266 -1.07 -37.61 -7.31
C LEU A 266 -1.14 -38.83 -6.38
N THR A 267 -2.04 -38.80 -5.39
CA THR A 267 -2.30 -39.94 -4.51
C THR A 267 -2.80 -41.15 -5.30
N LYS A 268 -3.68 -40.95 -6.29
CA LYS A 268 -4.14 -42.03 -7.20
C LYS A 268 -3.03 -42.59 -8.10
N SER A 269 -2.00 -41.79 -8.38
CA SER A 269 -0.79 -42.20 -9.11
C SER A 269 0.26 -42.85 -8.21
N ASN A 270 -0.09 -43.26 -6.98
CA ASN A 270 0.80 -43.85 -5.98
C ASN A 270 1.95 -42.95 -5.48
N LEU A 271 1.88 -41.63 -5.71
CA LEU A 271 2.84 -40.67 -5.14
C LEU A 271 2.35 -40.20 -3.76
N LYS A 272 3.17 -40.37 -2.73
CA LYS A 272 2.85 -40.04 -1.34
C LYS A 272 3.39 -38.66 -0.97
N PHE A 273 2.46 -37.77 -0.60
CA PHE A 273 2.78 -36.45 -0.06
C PHE A 273 3.61 -36.54 1.23
N GLY A 274 4.69 -35.76 1.31
CA GLY A 274 5.64 -35.72 2.42
C GLY A 274 6.68 -36.85 2.41
N ILE A 275 6.60 -37.79 1.46
CA ILE A 275 7.58 -38.86 1.23
C ILE A 275 8.22 -38.66 -0.13
N ASP A 276 7.47 -38.87 -1.21
CA ASP A 276 7.98 -38.81 -2.59
C ASP A 276 8.13 -37.37 -3.08
N TYR A 277 7.22 -36.50 -2.63
CA TYR A 277 7.23 -35.08 -2.96
C TYR A 277 6.61 -34.25 -1.83
N ASP A 278 6.94 -32.96 -1.80
CA ASP A 278 6.26 -31.97 -0.96
C ASP A 278 5.97 -30.69 -1.78
N VAL A 279 4.90 -29.97 -1.44
CA VAL A 279 4.45 -28.76 -2.14
C VAL A 279 4.11 -27.67 -1.13
N ARG A 280 4.61 -26.47 -1.40
CA ARG A 280 4.21 -25.25 -0.70
C ARG A 280 3.77 -24.20 -1.72
N ARG A 281 2.65 -23.53 -1.46
CA ARG A 281 2.10 -22.48 -2.32
C ARG A 281 2.00 -21.17 -1.57
N TYR A 282 2.56 -20.10 -2.10
CA TYR A 282 2.38 -18.74 -1.59
C TYR A 282 1.65 -17.90 -2.64
N VAL A 283 0.37 -17.61 -2.41
CA VAL A 283 -0.50 -16.96 -3.41
C VAL A 283 -0.48 -17.76 -4.72
N ASP A 284 0.14 -17.27 -5.78
CA ASP A 284 0.28 -17.89 -7.10
C ASP A 284 1.63 -18.59 -7.33
N ASP A 285 2.59 -18.46 -6.42
CA ASP A 285 3.90 -19.12 -6.48
C ASP A 285 3.84 -20.52 -5.85
N TYR A 286 4.31 -21.54 -6.58
CA TYR A 286 4.43 -22.93 -6.12
C TYR A 286 5.90 -23.33 -5.98
N PHE A 287 6.19 -24.05 -4.89
CA PHE A 287 7.49 -24.64 -4.58
C PHE A 287 7.29 -26.15 -4.42
N VAL A 288 7.87 -26.93 -5.32
CA VAL A 288 7.75 -28.40 -5.34
C VAL A 288 9.11 -29.02 -5.01
N PHE A 289 9.14 -29.88 -4.00
CA PHE A 289 10.33 -30.57 -3.52
C PHE A 289 10.24 -32.06 -3.83
N SER A 290 11.33 -32.68 -4.30
CA SER A 290 11.41 -34.13 -4.49
C SER A 290 12.88 -34.60 -4.54
N ASN A 291 13.08 -35.91 -4.40
CA ASN A 291 14.36 -36.58 -4.66
C ASN A 291 14.47 -37.12 -6.09
N ASN A 292 13.40 -37.06 -6.89
CA ASN A 292 13.38 -37.48 -8.28
C ASN A 292 12.89 -36.33 -9.18
N SER A 293 13.69 -35.94 -10.16
CA SER A 293 13.35 -34.90 -11.14
C SER A 293 12.09 -35.23 -11.95
N GLU A 294 11.86 -36.51 -12.27
CA GLU A 294 10.66 -36.95 -12.97
C GLU A 294 9.38 -36.68 -12.15
N THR A 295 9.47 -36.82 -10.82
CA THR A 295 8.34 -36.56 -9.92
C THR A 295 7.99 -35.06 -9.93
N LEU A 296 8.97 -34.17 -10.00
CA LEU A 296 8.72 -32.72 -10.14
C LEU A 296 7.91 -32.41 -11.40
N GLU A 297 8.28 -33.01 -12.53
CA GLU A 297 7.58 -32.82 -13.80
C GLU A 297 6.16 -33.41 -13.79
N VAL A 298 5.96 -34.56 -13.14
CA VAL A 298 4.62 -35.14 -12.95
C VAL A 298 3.74 -34.21 -12.12
N VAL A 299 4.27 -33.64 -11.03
CA VAL A 299 3.55 -32.68 -10.18
C VAL A 299 3.24 -31.39 -10.96
N LYS A 300 4.22 -30.81 -11.67
CA LYS A 300 4.04 -29.62 -12.51
C LYS A 300 2.94 -29.84 -13.56
N LYS A 301 2.96 -30.98 -14.27
CA LYS A 301 1.93 -31.34 -15.26
C LYS A 301 0.55 -31.53 -14.64
N ALA A 302 0.46 -32.06 -13.42
CA ALA A 302 -0.79 -32.19 -12.70
C ALA A 302 -1.39 -30.81 -12.38
N PHE A 303 -0.56 -29.88 -11.88
CA PHE A 303 -0.97 -28.48 -11.67
C PHE A 303 -1.35 -27.79 -12.97
N GLN A 304 -0.57 -27.95 -14.03
CA GLN A 304 -0.85 -27.35 -15.34
C GLN A 304 -2.24 -27.75 -15.86
N LYS A 305 -2.57 -29.04 -15.83
CA LYS A 305 -3.87 -29.55 -16.27
C LYS A 305 -5.02 -29.05 -15.39
N GLU A 306 -4.82 -29.00 -14.08
CA GLU A 306 -5.87 -28.56 -13.16
C GLU A 306 -6.10 -27.05 -13.26
N LEU A 307 -5.04 -26.24 -13.29
CA LEU A 307 -5.15 -24.79 -13.50
C LEU A 307 -5.86 -24.48 -14.81
N GLN A 308 -5.57 -25.22 -15.89
CA GLN A 308 -6.24 -25.04 -17.18
C GLN A 308 -7.75 -25.30 -17.10
N PHE A 309 -8.21 -26.24 -16.27
CA PHE A 309 -9.64 -26.45 -16.01
C PHE A 309 -10.31 -25.21 -15.40
N TYR A 310 -9.60 -24.48 -14.55
CA TYR A 310 -10.03 -23.19 -13.99
C TYR A 310 -9.69 -21.97 -14.88
N LYS A 311 -9.24 -22.20 -16.13
CA LYS A 311 -8.78 -21.18 -17.10
C LYS A 311 -7.56 -20.37 -16.64
N LEU A 312 -6.75 -20.94 -15.76
CA LEU A 312 -5.46 -20.40 -15.33
C LEU A 312 -4.31 -21.14 -16.03
N TYR A 313 -3.19 -20.45 -16.22
CA TYR A 313 -2.06 -20.99 -16.98
C TYR A 313 -0.76 -20.74 -16.22
N LEU A 314 0.16 -21.71 -16.30
CA LEU A 314 1.52 -21.53 -15.76
C LEU A 314 2.34 -20.61 -16.66
N ASN A 315 3.27 -19.89 -16.05
CA ASN A 315 4.26 -19.12 -16.80
C ASN A 315 5.26 -20.06 -17.50
N PRO A 316 5.41 -19.98 -18.84
CA PRO A 316 6.33 -20.85 -19.57
C PRO A 316 7.80 -20.56 -19.26
N ASN A 317 8.12 -19.34 -18.80
CA ASN A 317 9.49 -18.90 -18.55
C ASN A 317 10.03 -19.31 -17.17
N LYS A 318 9.23 -20.02 -16.36
CA LYS A 318 9.61 -20.52 -15.03
C LYS A 318 9.52 -22.04 -14.95
N GLY A 319 10.12 -22.60 -13.90
CA GLY A 319 10.21 -24.05 -13.68
C GLY A 319 11.62 -24.62 -13.77
N GLU A 320 12.63 -23.80 -13.49
CA GLU A 320 14.00 -24.29 -13.31
C GLU A 320 14.09 -25.16 -12.05
N VAL A 321 14.92 -26.19 -12.11
CA VAL A 321 15.17 -27.10 -10.99
C VAL A 321 16.45 -26.68 -10.28
N LYS A 322 16.33 -26.37 -8.99
CA LYS A 322 17.43 -26.06 -8.08
C LYS A 322 17.86 -27.32 -7.34
N VAL A 323 19.16 -27.43 -7.06
CA VAL A 323 19.77 -28.52 -6.29
C VAL A 323 20.22 -27.98 -4.94
N SER A 324 20.09 -28.79 -3.88
CA SER A 324 20.49 -28.42 -2.52
C SER A 324 22.00 -28.09 -2.43
N PRO A 325 22.44 -27.05 -1.67
CA PRO A 325 21.61 -26.15 -0.86
C PRO A 325 20.82 -25.13 -1.69
N PHE A 326 19.56 -24.89 -1.32
CA PHE A 326 18.62 -23.98 -2.00
C PHE A 326 18.83 -22.51 -1.61
N LEU A 327 20.06 -22.12 -1.29
CA LEU A 327 20.39 -20.76 -0.89
C LEU A 327 20.41 -19.84 -2.12
N SER A 328 19.53 -18.84 -2.13
CA SER A 328 19.53 -17.82 -3.19
C SER A 328 20.66 -16.80 -2.98
N ASP A 329 21.18 -16.23 -4.05
CA ASP A 329 22.15 -15.13 -4.00
C ASP A 329 21.61 -13.92 -3.22
N ILE A 330 20.29 -13.70 -3.28
CA ILE A 330 19.59 -12.66 -2.49
C ILE A 330 19.79 -12.88 -0.99
N ALA A 331 19.72 -14.13 -0.53
CA ALA A 331 19.87 -14.47 0.88
C ALA A 331 21.32 -14.23 1.34
N VAL A 332 22.30 -14.62 0.53
CA VAL A 332 23.73 -14.36 0.79
C VAL A 332 23.98 -12.84 0.87
N GLY A 333 23.55 -12.09 -0.15
CA GLY A 333 23.72 -10.64 -0.18
C GLY A 333 23.04 -9.92 0.99
N LYS A 334 21.90 -10.43 1.48
CA LYS A 334 21.20 -9.90 2.67
C LYS A 334 21.95 -10.14 3.98
N LEU A 335 22.65 -11.26 4.10
CA LEU A 335 23.49 -11.53 5.28
C LEU A 335 24.71 -10.60 5.27
N GLU A 336 25.41 -10.52 4.14
CA GLU A 336 26.59 -9.68 3.99
C GLU A 336 26.28 -8.19 4.22
N ILE A 337 25.19 -7.67 3.66
CA ILE A 337 24.80 -6.27 3.87
C ILE A 337 24.45 -6.00 5.33
N ARG A 338 23.80 -6.95 6.01
CA ARG A 338 23.41 -6.80 7.42
C ARG A 338 24.65 -6.71 8.31
N GLU A 339 25.64 -7.57 8.11
CA GLU A 339 26.90 -7.54 8.85
C GLU A 339 27.63 -6.21 8.60
N PHE A 340 27.75 -5.80 7.35
CA PHE A 340 28.35 -4.53 6.98
C PHE A 340 27.64 -3.33 7.61
N LEU A 341 26.30 -3.31 7.62
CA LEU A 341 25.51 -2.23 8.23
C LEU A 341 25.74 -2.14 9.75
N ILE A 342 25.79 -3.27 10.45
CA ILE A 342 26.04 -3.32 11.89
C ILE A 342 27.45 -2.82 12.20
N GLU A 343 28.45 -3.32 11.47
CA GLU A 343 29.84 -2.90 11.63
C GLU A 343 30.01 -1.41 11.36
N PHE A 344 29.48 -0.93 10.22
CA PHE A 344 29.51 0.48 9.85
C PHE A 344 28.87 1.35 10.92
N TYR A 345 27.67 1.00 11.38
CA TYR A 345 26.97 1.78 12.41
C TYR A 345 27.73 1.81 13.74
N ASN A 346 28.20 0.66 14.22
CA ASN A 346 28.97 0.60 15.47
C ASN A 346 30.25 1.45 15.39
N ASN A 347 30.91 1.48 14.23
CA ASN A 347 32.11 2.28 14.01
C ASN A 347 31.87 3.80 14.05
N LEU A 348 30.61 4.26 14.01
CA LEU A 348 30.25 5.68 14.15
C LEU A 348 30.18 6.14 15.60
N PHE A 349 30.34 5.26 16.59
CA PHE A 349 30.29 5.60 18.00
C PHE A 349 31.64 5.43 18.70
N GLU A 350 31.88 6.28 19.69
CA GLU A 350 32.96 6.23 20.66
C GLU A 350 32.37 6.16 22.07
N ASP A 351 33.05 5.44 22.97
CA ASP A 351 32.67 5.37 24.36
C ASP A 351 33.27 6.57 25.10
N ASN A 352 32.42 7.45 25.62
CA ASN A 352 32.83 8.59 26.44
C ASN A 352 32.37 8.35 27.89
N VAL A 353 33.30 8.52 28.83
CA VAL A 353 32.99 8.50 30.26
C VAL A 353 32.51 9.88 30.66
N ILE A 354 31.24 10.00 31.00
CA ILE A 354 30.64 11.22 31.57
C ILE A 354 30.02 10.81 32.90
N GLU A 355 30.45 11.45 33.99
CA GLU A 355 29.85 11.28 35.34
C GLU A 355 29.67 9.81 35.77
N GLU A 356 30.75 9.01 35.73
CA GLU A 356 30.79 7.59 36.16
C GLU A 356 29.86 6.63 35.39
N THR A 357 29.19 7.09 34.33
CA THR A 357 28.44 6.24 33.39
C THR A 357 29.07 6.26 32.00
N VAL A 358 29.24 5.07 31.40
CA VAL A 358 29.76 4.94 30.04
C VAL A 358 28.64 5.29 29.06
N SER A 359 28.74 6.44 28.41
CA SER A 359 27.78 6.87 27.39
C SER A 359 28.39 6.73 25.99
N ARG A 360 27.69 6.04 25.08
CA ARG A 360 28.10 5.95 23.67
C ARG A 360 27.71 7.22 22.95
N GLN A 361 28.68 7.95 22.43
CA GLN A 361 28.46 9.18 21.65
C GLN A 361 28.92 9.01 20.21
N ILE A 362 28.32 9.78 19.30
CA ILE A 362 28.72 9.77 17.89
C ILE A 362 30.11 10.40 17.73
N LYS A 363 30.98 9.72 16.98
CA LYS A 363 32.32 10.21 16.61
C LYS A 363 32.23 11.53 15.85
N GLU A 364 33.28 12.35 15.95
CA GLU A 364 33.35 13.59 15.17
C GLU A 364 33.49 13.30 13.67
N ILE A 365 32.43 13.57 12.92
CA ILE A 365 32.41 13.39 11.46
C ILE A 365 32.76 14.72 10.81
N ASN A 366 34.01 14.87 10.35
CA ASN A 366 34.46 16.08 9.66
C ASN A 366 34.18 16.06 8.16
N LYS A 367 34.12 14.88 7.55
CA LYS A 367 33.92 14.69 6.10
C LYS A 367 32.75 13.75 5.83
N PRO A 368 31.50 14.20 6.05
CA PRO A 368 30.32 13.33 5.95
C PRO A 368 30.18 12.68 4.58
N TYR A 369 30.42 13.43 3.49
CA TYR A 369 30.29 12.94 2.12
C TYR A 369 31.40 11.95 1.71
N VAL A 370 32.58 12.00 2.34
CA VAL A 370 33.64 11.00 2.07
C VAL A 370 33.26 9.67 2.71
N LEU A 371 32.69 9.70 3.92
CA LEU A 371 32.18 8.50 4.59
C LEU A 371 30.99 7.89 3.84
N SER A 372 30.04 8.70 3.39
CA SER A 372 28.90 8.21 2.58
C SER A 372 29.37 7.59 1.26
N GLN A 373 30.33 8.20 0.56
CA GLN A 373 30.91 7.63 -0.66
C GLN A 373 31.62 6.29 -0.41
N ASN A 374 32.37 6.17 0.69
CA ASN A 374 33.00 4.90 1.06
C ASN A 374 31.96 3.82 1.38
N PHE A 375 30.88 4.19 2.07
CA PHE A 375 29.74 3.31 2.29
C PHE A 375 29.12 2.86 0.96
N ILE A 376 28.83 3.81 0.05
CA ILE A 376 28.22 3.54 -1.25
C ILE A 376 29.10 2.60 -2.08
N LYS A 377 30.43 2.83 -2.14
CA LYS A 377 31.35 1.94 -2.88
C LYS A 377 31.36 0.52 -2.32
N LYS A 378 31.36 0.36 -0.99
CA LYS A 378 31.27 -0.97 -0.36
C LYS A 378 29.91 -1.63 -0.66
N PHE A 379 28.82 -0.87 -0.57
CA PHE A 379 27.49 -1.34 -0.94
C PHE A 379 27.42 -1.81 -2.40
N GLN A 380 27.96 -1.03 -3.34
CA GLN A 380 28.08 -1.41 -4.76
C GLN A 380 28.89 -2.69 -4.95
N SER A 381 29.97 -2.87 -4.18
CA SER A 381 30.78 -4.09 -4.22
C SER A 381 29.99 -5.32 -3.78
N ILE A 382 29.17 -5.22 -2.73
CA ILE A 382 28.34 -6.32 -2.23
C ILE A 382 27.29 -6.70 -3.29
N VAL A 383 26.63 -5.70 -3.88
CA VAL A 383 25.63 -5.90 -4.94
C VAL A 383 26.25 -6.62 -6.14
N LYS A 384 27.41 -6.13 -6.62
CA LYS A 384 28.10 -6.71 -7.78
C LYS A 384 28.63 -8.12 -7.52
N ARG A 385 29.12 -8.40 -6.30
CA ARG A 385 29.69 -9.72 -5.97
C ARG A 385 28.65 -10.84 -5.99
N ASN A 386 27.42 -10.55 -5.57
CA ASN A 386 26.34 -11.52 -5.50
C ASN A 386 25.46 -11.54 -6.78
N ASP A 387 25.90 -10.87 -7.86
CA ASP A 387 25.13 -10.68 -9.10
C ASP A 387 23.69 -10.18 -8.87
N LEU A 388 23.54 -9.27 -7.91
CA LEU A 388 22.25 -8.71 -7.52
C LEU A 388 22.02 -7.36 -8.19
N THR A 389 20.75 -6.97 -8.25
CA THR A 389 20.33 -5.62 -8.60
C THR A 389 20.13 -4.78 -7.34
N TYR A 390 20.38 -3.48 -7.42
CA TYR A 390 20.31 -2.55 -6.28
C TYR A 390 18.94 -2.53 -5.58
N ASP A 391 17.85 -2.82 -6.29
CA ASP A 391 16.49 -2.82 -5.74
C ASP A 391 16.26 -3.91 -4.69
N THR A 392 17.08 -4.97 -4.70
CA THR A 392 16.97 -6.07 -3.73
C THR A 392 17.45 -5.68 -2.33
N LEU A 393 18.61 -5.01 -2.22
CA LEU A 393 19.28 -4.71 -0.95
C LEU A 393 19.05 -3.29 -0.42
N SER A 394 18.74 -2.33 -1.30
CA SER A 394 18.50 -0.92 -0.90
C SER A 394 17.39 -0.77 0.14
N LYS A 395 16.33 -1.60 0.06
CA LYS A 395 15.23 -1.62 1.04
C LYS A 395 15.72 -1.92 2.46
N ASP A 396 16.70 -2.81 2.59
CA ASP A 396 17.24 -3.23 3.88
C ASP A 396 18.12 -2.13 4.48
N VAL A 397 18.92 -1.44 3.66
CA VAL A 397 19.71 -0.27 4.08
C VAL A 397 18.82 0.85 4.63
N VAL A 398 17.79 1.26 3.87
CA VAL A 398 16.83 2.29 4.31
C VAL A 398 16.11 1.86 5.59
N ARG A 399 15.72 0.59 5.70
CA ARG A 399 15.07 0.05 6.92
C ARG A 399 15.97 0.16 8.14
N PHE A 400 17.23 -0.23 7.98
CA PHE A 400 18.22 -0.25 9.05
C PHE A 400 18.46 1.17 9.57
N PHE A 401 18.78 2.11 8.68
CA PHE A 401 19.04 3.50 9.07
C PHE A 401 17.80 4.20 9.62
N LYS A 402 16.60 3.93 9.10
CA LYS A 402 15.35 4.42 9.72
C LYS A 402 15.20 3.92 11.16
N SER A 403 15.40 2.62 11.38
CA SER A 403 15.26 2.02 12.71
C SER A 403 16.29 2.58 13.70
N LYS A 404 17.53 2.78 13.23
CA LYS A 404 18.60 3.39 14.03
C LYS A 404 18.41 4.88 14.27
N LEU A 405 17.87 5.62 13.31
CA LEU A 405 17.48 7.01 13.51
C LEU A 405 16.42 7.13 14.60
N VAL A 406 15.39 6.27 14.56
CA VAL A 406 14.35 6.24 15.62
C VAL A 406 14.96 5.92 16.99
N GLU A 407 15.89 4.97 17.08
CA GLU A 407 16.59 4.64 18.33
C GLU A 407 17.40 5.82 18.86
N LEU A 408 18.05 6.59 17.97
CA LEU A 408 18.85 7.75 18.32
C LEU A 408 18.00 8.96 18.74
N LEU A 409 16.89 9.22 18.04
CA LEU A 409 16.00 10.34 18.36
C LEU A 409 15.28 10.18 19.71
N LYS A 410 15.16 8.95 20.22
CA LYS A 410 14.63 8.69 21.58
C LYS A 410 15.63 8.96 22.70
N ASP A 411 16.90 9.03 22.36
CA ASP A 411 18.00 9.04 23.32
C ASP A 411 18.88 10.25 23.01
N ASP A 412 18.38 11.42 23.41
CA ASP A 412 18.99 12.74 23.16
C ASP A 412 20.47 12.81 23.58
N ILE A 413 20.87 11.98 24.56
CA ILE A 413 22.24 11.89 25.07
C ILE A 413 23.22 11.39 23.98
N LYS A 414 22.78 10.53 23.05
CA LYS A 414 23.62 10.01 21.97
C LYS A 414 23.96 11.05 20.90
N LEU A 415 23.18 12.13 20.79
CA LEU A 415 23.35 13.21 19.82
C LEU A 415 24.10 14.43 20.39
N TYR A 416 24.84 14.26 21.48
CA TYR A 416 25.53 15.37 22.14
C TYR A 416 26.57 16.06 21.22
N ASN A 417 26.55 17.40 21.24
CA ASN A 417 27.16 18.34 20.29
C ASN A 417 26.45 18.42 18.92
N ILE A 418 25.83 19.56 18.67
CA ILE A 418 24.96 19.77 17.51
C ILE A 418 25.75 19.78 16.19
N GLN A 419 27.00 20.25 16.20
CA GLN A 419 27.85 20.19 14.99
C GLN A 419 28.20 18.73 14.62
N ARG A 420 28.32 17.84 15.62
CA ARG A 420 28.48 16.40 15.39
C ARG A 420 27.20 15.79 14.82
N SER A 421 26.04 16.21 15.34
CA SER A 421 24.74 15.73 14.87
C SER A 421 24.44 16.17 13.43
N GLU A 422 24.79 17.39 13.02
CA GLU A 422 24.53 17.89 11.66
C GLU A 422 25.23 17.03 10.61
N ASN A 423 26.55 16.85 10.73
CA ASN A 423 27.33 16.07 9.76
C ASN A 423 26.88 14.61 9.73
N PHE A 424 26.50 14.04 10.87
CA PHE A 424 25.90 12.71 10.93
C PHE A 424 24.58 12.64 10.15
N LEU A 425 23.67 13.61 10.36
CA LEU A 425 22.39 13.67 9.67
C LEU A 425 22.57 13.85 8.15
N LEU A 426 23.51 14.71 7.72
CA LEU A 426 23.84 14.90 6.31
C LEU A 426 24.38 13.61 5.68
N MET A 427 25.29 12.89 6.35
CA MET A 427 25.81 11.61 5.88
C MET A 427 24.70 10.55 5.78
N LEU A 428 23.84 10.45 6.81
CA LEU A 428 22.72 9.50 6.83
C LEU A 428 21.75 9.78 5.67
N LEU A 429 21.38 11.05 5.48
CA LEU A 429 20.52 11.46 4.38
C LEU A 429 21.14 11.14 3.02
N ASP A 430 22.42 11.41 2.83
CA ASP A 430 23.12 11.11 1.57
C ASP A 430 23.09 9.60 1.23
N ILE A 431 23.35 8.73 2.22
CA ILE A 431 23.28 7.28 2.04
C ILE A 431 21.85 6.82 1.73
N VAL A 432 20.87 7.30 2.50
CA VAL A 432 19.48 6.86 2.43
C VAL A 432 18.80 7.36 1.15
N LEU A 433 19.03 8.62 0.76
CA LEU A 433 18.52 9.20 -0.48
C LEU A 433 19.22 8.62 -1.71
N TYR A 434 20.52 8.27 -1.62
CA TYR A 434 21.18 7.46 -2.65
C TYR A 434 20.47 6.11 -2.83
N CYS A 435 20.27 5.35 -1.75
CA CYS A 435 19.60 4.05 -1.81
C CYS A 435 18.18 4.16 -2.37
N TYR A 436 17.46 5.23 -2.04
CA TYR A 436 16.14 5.53 -2.60
C TYR A 436 16.21 5.86 -4.09
N SER A 437 17.17 6.68 -4.52
CA SER A 437 17.33 7.08 -5.93
C SER A 437 17.54 5.90 -6.86
N VAL A 438 18.18 4.83 -6.37
CA VAL A 438 18.42 3.61 -7.15
C VAL A 438 17.22 2.65 -7.08
N ASN A 439 16.37 2.77 -6.06
CA ASN A 439 15.18 1.94 -5.87
C ASN A 439 13.96 2.74 -5.42
N ILE A 440 13.37 3.42 -6.39
CA ILE A 440 12.16 4.20 -6.22
C ILE A 440 10.97 3.24 -6.30
N ASN A 441 10.36 2.97 -5.14
CA ASN A 441 9.11 2.24 -5.02
C ASN A 441 8.32 2.79 -3.84
N THR A 442 7.01 2.58 -3.83
CA THR A 442 6.12 3.15 -2.82
C THR A 442 6.51 2.79 -1.37
N ASN A 443 7.00 1.57 -1.12
CA ASN A 443 7.44 1.17 0.23
C ASN A 443 8.69 1.95 0.70
N THR A 444 9.70 2.10 -0.17
CA THR A 444 10.88 2.91 0.14
C THR A 444 10.51 4.38 0.28
N THR A 445 9.65 4.92 -0.58
CA THR A 445 9.16 6.31 -0.48
C THR A 445 8.49 6.58 0.87
N PHE A 446 7.63 5.69 1.36
CA PHE A 446 7.02 5.87 2.69
C PHE A 446 8.07 5.91 3.80
N ARG A 447 9.11 5.09 3.74
CA ARG A 447 10.20 5.11 4.75
C ARG A 447 11.03 6.38 4.66
N ILE A 448 11.30 6.88 3.45
CA ILE A 448 11.97 8.17 3.25
C ILE A 448 11.11 9.30 3.82
N ALA A 449 9.81 9.31 3.51
CA ALA A 449 8.87 10.27 4.07
C ALA A 449 8.85 10.23 5.60
N GLN A 450 8.91 9.03 6.21
CA GLN A 450 9.01 8.90 7.68
C GLN A 450 10.31 9.52 8.20
N ILE A 451 11.44 9.26 7.56
CA ILE A 451 12.73 9.86 7.95
C ILE A 451 12.65 11.39 7.86
N ILE A 452 12.14 11.93 6.75
CA ILE A 452 11.98 13.39 6.57
C ILE A 452 11.10 13.97 7.69
N VAL A 453 9.92 13.39 7.94
CA VAL A 453 8.99 13.87 8.98
C VAL A 453 9.61 13.79 10.38
N LEU A 454 10.30 12.71 10.72
CA LEU A 454 10.97 12.56 12.02
C LEU A 454 12.09 13.61 12.20
N LEU A 455 12.86 13.88 11.15
CA LEU A 455 13.91 14.90 11.18
C LEU A 455 13.33 16.31 11.28
N VAL A 456 12.22 16.60 10.59
CA VAL A 456 11.51 17.88 10.70
C VAL A 456 11.08 18.12 12.14
N LYS A 457 10.34 17.17 12.74
CA LYS A 457 9.90 17.27 14.15
C LYS A 457 11.08 17.47 15.10
N TYR A 458 12.12 16.65 14.97
CA TYR A 458 13.30 16.77 15.82
C TYR A 458 13.97 18.15 15.70
N LEU A 459 14.19 18.64 14.48
CA LEU A 459 14.86 19.92 14.24
C LEU A 459 13.98 21.13 14.62
N GLU A 460 12.66 20.98 14.65
CA GLU A 460 11.75 22.02 15.17
C GLU A 460 11.83 22.13 16.69
N THR A 461 12.00 21.02 17.42
CA THR A 461 12.20 21.06 18.88
C THR A 461 13.54 21.67 19.30
N LYS A 462 14.57 21.60 18.44
CA LYS A 462 15.91 22.13 18.72
C LYS A 462 16.04 23.52 18.10
N ASN A 463 16.02 24.58 18.90
CA ASN A 463 16.13 26.00 18.46
C ASN A 463 17.48 26.35 17.79
N LYS A 464 17.80 25.79 16.62
CA LYS A 464 19.01 26.07 15.84
C LYS A 464 18.73 26.21 14.34
N PRO A 465 18.65 27.44 13.82
CA PRO A 465 18.23 27.70 12.45
C PRO A 465 19.24 27.23 11.40
N ASP A 466 20.54 27.33 11.66
CA ASP A 466 21.58 26.99 10.67
C ASP A 466 21.58 25.50 10.31
N VAL A 467 21.49 24.63 11.33
CA VAL A 467 21.42 23.18 11.14
C VAL A 467 20.13 22.78 10.46
N LYS A 468 19.00 23.40 10.85
CA LYS A 468 17.71 23.23 10.18
C LYS A 468 17.82 23.56 8.70
N HIS A 469 18.41 24.72 8.37
CA HIS A 469 18.59 25.17 6.99
C HIS A 469 19.46 24.21 6.17
N SER A 470 20.58 23.77 6.73
CA SER A 470 21.52 22.84 6.08
C SER A 470 20.86 21.50 5.75
N VAL A 471 20.19 20.89 6.73
CA VAL A 471 19.50 19.60 6.56
C VAL A 471 18.33 19.71 5.58
N TYR A 472 17.48 20.76 5.69
CA TYR A 472 16.33 20.93 4.81
C TYR A 472 16.76 21.21 3.38
N SER A 473 17.81 22.01 3.17
CA SER A 473 18.38 22.26 1.85
C SER A 473 18.91 20.99 1.20
N LYS A 474 19.53 20.09 1.98
CA LYS A 474 19.99 18.78 1.49
C LYS A 474 18.81 17.90 1.06
N ILE A 475 17.78 17.77 1.91
CA ILE A 475 16.57 16.99 1.58
C ILE A 475 15.93 17.53 0.30
N TYR A 476 15.77 18.84 0.18
CA TYR A 476 15.18 19.49 -0.99
C TYR A 476 15.97 19.20 -2.27
N ARG A 477 17.29 19.50 -2.28
CA ARG A 477 18.14 19.34 -3.48
C ARG A 477 18.22 17.89 -3.97
N ASP A 478 18.40 16.96 -3.05
CA ASP A 478 18.49 15.54 -3.41
C ASP A 478 17.13 15.02 -3.88
N SER A 479 16.03 15.43 -3.25
CA SER A 479 14.69 15.05 -3.68
C SER A 479 14.36 15.61 -5.07
N GLU A 480 14.75 16.85 -5.35
CA GLU A 480 14.64 17.46 -6.68
C GLU A 480 15.38 16.65 -7.74
N PHE A 481 16.64 16.28 -7.46
CA PHE A 481 17.45 15.46 -8.35
C PHE A 481 16.82 14.10 -8.60
N ILE A 482 16.29 13.46 -7.54
CA ILE A 482 15.61 12.16 -7.62
C ILE A 482 14.37 12.24 -8.49
N LEU A 483 13.49 13.22 -8.26
CA LEU A 483 12.26 13.40 -9.05
C LEU A 483 12.57 13.69 -10.52
N THR A 484 13.54 14.56 -10.79
CA THR A 484 13.94 14.90 -12.15
C THR A 484 14.46 13.68 -12.91
N ASN A 485 15.30 12.85 -12.26
CA ASN A 485 15.79 11.60 -12.87
C ASN A 485 14.71 10.52 -12.98
N PHE A 486 13.77 10.49 -12.05
CA PHE A 486 12.66 9.57 -12.08
C PHE A 486 11.73 9.89 -13.25
N HIS A 487 11.32 11.15 -13.39
CA HIS A 487 10.47 11.63 -14.49
C HIS A 487 11.07 11.32 -15.86
N ARG A 488 12.39 11.55 -16.06
CA ARG A 488 13.08 11.22 -17.32
C ARG A 488 13.06 9.74 -17.69
N LYS A 489 12.85 8.84 -16.72
CA LYS A 489 12.82 7.38 -16.92
C LYS A 489 11.40 6.82 -16.95
N GLN A 490 10.37 7.64 -16.72
CA GLN A 490 8.99 7.18 -16.68
C GLN A 490 8.45 6.90 -18.08
N VAL A 491 7.58 5.90 -18.15
CA VAL A 491 6.75 5.66 -19.33
C VAL A 491 5.56 6.63 -19.27
N LYS A 492 5.13 7.14 -20.42
CA LYS A 492 3.93 7.98 -20.52
C LYS A 492 2.73 7.24 -19.92
N ASN A 493 1.98 7.91 -19.02
CA ASN A 493 0.75 7.47 -18.34
C ASN A 493 0.89 6.76 -16.97
N GLU A 494 2.09 6.68 -16.37
CA GLU A 494 2.24 6.18 -15.00
C GLU A 494 1.78 7.21 -13.94
N THR A 495 1.01 6.77 -12.93
CA THR A 495 0.51 7.65 -11.85
C THR A 495 1.57 8.04 -10.81
N SER A 496 2.76 7.44 -10.90
CA SER A 496 3.95 7.90 -10.16
C SER A 496 3.69 8.20 -8.68
N ILE A 497 3.12 7.22 -7.97
CA ILE A 497 2.72 7.36 -6.56
C ILE A 497 3.91 7.75 -5.66
N GLU A 498 5.11 7.36 -6.06
CA GLU A 498 6.36 7.75 -5.42
C GLU A 498 6.62 9.25 -5.51
N THR A 499 6.34 9.88 -6.66
CA THR A 499 6.44 11.34 -6.85
C THR A 499 5.43 12.06 -5.95
N ILE A 500 4.17 11.60 -5.97
CA ILE A 500 3.08 12.13 -5.15
C ILE A 500 3.48 12.10 -3.66
N ASN A 501 3.91 10.95 -3.17
CA ASN A 501 4.23 10.78 -1.76
C ASN A 501 5.48 11.55 -1.33
N LEU A 502 6.51 11.64 -2.18
CA LEU A 502 7.68 12.43 -1.88
C LEU A 502 7.34 13.93 -1.83
N LEU A 503 6.49 14.42 -2.74
CA LEU A 503 6.01 15.80 -2.75
C LEU A 503 5.28 16.15 -1.45
N LEU A 504 4.43 15.26 -0.95
CA LEU A 504 3.73 15.42 0.33
C LEU A 504 4.70 15.49 1.52
N ALA A 505 5.78 14.70 1.51
CA ALA A 505 6.79 14.75 2.56
C ALA A 505 7.59 16.07 2.54
N ILE A 506 7.94 16.58 1.36
CA ILE A 506 8.68 17.83 1.18
C ILE A 506 7.88 19.04 1.65
N LYS A 507 6.54 19.03 1.49
CA LYS A 507 5.67 20.11 1.98
C LYS A 507 5.86 20.40 3.47
N LYS A 508 6.24 19.40 4.28
CA LYS A 508 6.51 19.57 5.72
C LYS A 508 7.82 20.33 6.03
N LEU A 509 8.72 20.51 5.07
CA LEU A 509 9.92 21.33 5.26
C LEU A 509 9.59 22.84 5.41
N GLY A 510 8.37 23.24 5.07
CA GLY A 510 7.91 24.63 5.12
C GLY A 510 7.90 25.32 3.76
N ASN A 511 7.47 26.59 3.74
CA ASN A 511 7.26 27.33 2.50
C ASN A 511 8.55 27.69 1.76
N ASP A 512 9.67 27.80 2.47
CA ASP A 512 10.98 28.14 1.88
C ASP A 512 11.56 27.00 1.02
N TYR A 513 11.06 25.77 1.19
CA TYR A 513 11.58 24.56 0.55
C TYR A 513 10.57 23.91 -0.40
N GLN A 514 9.82 24.74 -1.13
CA GLN A 514 8.87 24.29 -2.12
C GLN A 514 9.47 24.28 -3.54
N PHE A 515 9.07 23.32 -4.36
CA PHE A 515 9.47 23.30 -5.78
C PHE A 515 8.84 24.43 -6.59
N SER A 516 9.58 24.99 -7.54
CA SER A 516 9.03 26.04 -8.41
C SER A 516 7.82 25.55 -9.23
N PRO A 517 6.87 26.44 -9.57
CA PRO A 517 5.72 26.11 -10.43
C PRO A 517 6.12 25.43 -11.75
N GLU A 518 7.25 25.85 -12.35
CA GLU A 518 7.81 25.27 -13.58
C GLU A 518 8.21 23.80 -13.40
N LYS A 519 8.86 23.44 -12.28
CA LYS A 519 9.24 22.04 -12.00
C LYS A 519 8.02 21.16 -11.78
N ILE A 520 7.00 21.67 -11.09
CA ILE A 520 5.75 20.93 -10.89
C ILE A 520 5.03 20.75 -12.23
N ALA A 521 5.05 21.77 -13.10
CA ALA A 521 4.50 21.66 -14.44
C ALA A 521 5.23 20.59 -15.27
N ASP A 522 6.57 20.51 -15.18
CA ASP A 522 7.37 19.47 -15.84
C ASP A 522 7.03 18.07 -15.28
N TYR A 523 7.09 17.87 -13.96
CA TYR A 523 6.88 16.55 -13.33
C TYR A 523 5.50 15.94 -13.58
N PHE A 524 4.47 16.76 -13.77
CA PHE A 524 3.10 16.30 -14.01
C PHE A 524 2.63 16.56 -15.45
N ASN A 525 3.53 16.98 -16.35
CA ASN A 525 3.24 17.35 -17.74
C ASN A 525 2.03 18.29 -17.87
N LEU A 526 2.02 19.37 -17.07
CA LEU A 526 0.91 20.35 -17.03
C LEU A 526 0.91 21.31 -18.22
N GLU A 527 1.83 21.17 -19.16
CA GLU A 527 1.88 21.96 -20.40
C GLU A 527 0.80 21.52 -21.40
N ASP A 528 0.35 20.26 -21.35
CA ASP A 528 -0.74 19.76 -22.17
C ASP A 528 -2.04 20.53 -21.89
N GLU A 529 -2.81 20.85 -22.95
CA GLU A 529 -4.05 21.64 -22.83
C GLU A 529 -5.14 20.88 -22.06
N ASN A 530 -5.29 19.57 -22.32
CA ASN A 530 -6.38 18.75 -21.77
C ASN A 530 -6.00 17.96 -20.50
N LEU A 531 -4.76 18.09 -20.00
CA LEU A 531 -4.25 17.42 -18.80
C LEU A 531 -4.65 15.93 -18.67
N CYS A 532 -4.78 15.22 -19.80
CA CYS A 532 -5.40 13.89 -19.88
C CYS A 532 -4.72 12.83 -18.99
N ASN A 533 -3.45 13.05 -18.67
CA ASN A 533 -2.62 12.14 -17.89
C ASN A 533 -2.85 12.26 -16.38
N LEU A 534 -3.55 13.31 -15.93
CA LEU A 534 -3.88 13.49 -14.52
C LEU A 534 -5.08 12.63 -14.13
N ASN A 535 -5.02 12.07 -12.93
CA ASN A 535 -6.12 11.33 -12.32
C ASN A 535 -6.43 11.91 -10.93
N TYR A 536 -7.44 11.34 -10.28
CA TYR A 536 -7.85 11.70 -8.92
C TYR A 536 -6.68 11.92 -7.93
N PHE A 537 -5.69 11.03 -7.89
CA PHE A 537 -4.56 11.16 -6.94
C PHE A 537 -3.67 12.37 -7.25
N HIS A 538 -3.45 12.66 -8.53
CA HIS A 538 -2.72 13.86 -8.94
C HIS A 538 -3.47 15.12 -8.54
N PHE A 539 -4.78 15.18 -8.83
CA PHE A 539 -5.60 16.35 -8.54
C PHE A 539 -5.66 16.69 -7.05
N THR A 540 -5.98 15.72 -6.19
CA THR A 540 -6.09 15.97 -4.75
C THR A 540 -4.75 16.38 -4.15
N THR A 541 -3.67 15.73 -4.56
CA THR A 541 -2.31 16.02 -4.06
C THR A 541 -1.82 17.39 -4.49
N LEU A 542 -1.99 17.77 -5.77
CA LEU A 542 -1.57 19.06 -6.28
C LEU A 542 -2.32 20.21 -5.58
N ILE A 543 -3.64 20.07 -5.44
CA ILE A 543 -4.45 21.07 -4.71
C ILE A 543 -4.02 21.17 -3.25
N TYR A 544 -3.75 20.03 -2.58
CA TYR A 544 -3.24 20.02 -1.21
C TYR A 544 -1.87 20.71 -1.10
N TYR A 545 -0.96 20.43 -2.04
CA TYR A 545 0.38 20.99 -2.07
C TYR A 545 0.38 22.50 -2.32
N PHE A 546 -0.45 22.98 -3.25
CA PHE A 546 -0.61 24.40 -3.57
C PHE A 546 -1.27 25.18 -2.44
N ASN A 547 -2.24 24.58 -1.73
CA ASN A 547 -2.98 25.24 -0.67
C ASN A 547 -3.56 26.59 -1.19
N ASN A 548 -3.40 27.70 -0.45
CA ASN A 548 -3.76 29.06 -0.87
C ASN A 548 -2.52 29.92 -1.19
N ASP A 549 -1.42 29.28 -1.60
CA ASP A 549 -0.19 29.97 -1.95
C ASP A 549 -0.34 30.72 -3.28
N LEU A 550 0.07 31.99 -3.27
CA LEU A 550 -0.03 32.88 -4.43
C LEU A 550 0.81 32.40 -5.61
N LEU A 551 1.94 31.73 -5.35
CA LEU A 551 2.87 31.25 -6.39
C LEU A 551 2.23 30.27 -7.37
N TYR A 552 1.29 29.45 -6.90
CA TYR A 552 0.67 28.40 -7.71
C TYR A 552 -0.72 28.77 -8.24
N THR A 553 -1.21 29.98 -7.99
CA THR A 553 -2.58 30.40 -8.33
C THR A 553 -2.96 30.08 -9.77
N LYS A 554 -2.10 30.42 -10.74
CA LYS A 554 -2.34 30.17 -12.17
C LYS A 554 -2.51 28.68 -12.49
N ILE A 555 -1.63 27.84 -11.95
CA ILE A 555 -1.67 26.38 -12.18
C ILE A 555 -2.86 25.75 -11.46
N LYS A 556 -3.15 26.20 -10.23
CA LYS A 556 -4.30 25.76 -9.43
C LYS A 556 -5.62 25.99 -10.18
N TYR A 557 -5.82 27.18 -10.76
CA TYR A 557 -7.02 27.46 -11.54
C TYR A 557 -7.13 26.60 -12.80
N LYS A 558 -6.03 26.41 -13.55
CA LYS A 558 -6.02 25.50 -14.72
C LYS A 558 -6.47 24.08 -14.34
N ILE A 559 -6.00 23.57 -13.19
CA ILE A 559 -6.40 22.25 -12.68
C ILE A 559 -7.89 22.23 -12.28
N ILE A 560 -8.38 23.25 -11.58
CA ILE A 560 -9.79 23.33 -11.16
C ILE A 560 -10.71 23.37 -12.39
N ASP A 561 -10.37 24.15 -13.40
CA ASP A 561 -11.14 24.27 -14.64
C ASP A 561 -11.24 22.93 -15.37
N GLU A 562 -10.12 22.21 -15.48
CA GLU A 562 -10.10 20.85 -16.05
C GLU A 562 -10.98 19.88 -15.25
N ILE A 563 -10.90 19.91 -13.91
CA ILE A 563 -11.77 19.07 -13.06
C ILE A 563 -13.24 19.37 -13.39
N ILE A 564 -13.63 20.65 -13.41
CA ILE A 564 -15.00 21.08 -13.71
C ILE A 564 -15.44 20.62 -15.11
N GLU A 565 -14.54 20.64 -16.09
CA GLU A 565 -14.82 20.17 -17.46
C GLU A 565 -15.09 18.66 -17.49
N ARG A 566 -14.28 17.85 -16.79
CA ARG A 566 -14.51 16.40 -16.71
C ARG A 566 -15.84 16.03 -16.06
N PHE A 567 -16.32 16.85 -15.13
CA PHE A 567 -17.63 16.69 -14.49
C PHE A 567 -18.81 17.04 -15.42
N LYS A 568 -18.61 17.42 -16.68
CA LYS A 568 -19.70 17.58 -17.66
C LYS A 568 -20.08 16.27 -18.38
N GLN A 569 -19.27 15.22 -18.25
CA GLN A 569 -19.52 13.92 -18.88
C GLN A 569 -20.81 13.26 -18.39
N GLU A 570 -21.33 12.30 -19.15
CA GLU A 570 -22.45 11.48 -18.67
C GLU A 570 -21.99 10.36 -17.74
N ASN A 571 -22.86 9.98 -16.80
CA ASN A 571 -22.69 8.82 -15.92
C ASN A 571 -21.42 8.81 -15.06
N ILE A 572 -21.04 9.99 -14.56
CA ILE A 572 -19.81 10.21 -13.80
C ILE A 572 -19.73 9.34 -12.55
N PHE A 573 -20.83 9.22 -11.81
CA PHE A 573 -20.86 8.49 -10.54
C PHE A 573 -20.82 6.95 -10.68
N LEU A 574 -20.86 6.39 -11.89
CA LEU A 574 -20.54 4.97 -12.09
C LEU A 574 -19.03 4.69 -11.97
N LYS A 575 -18.20 5.72 -12.19
CA LYS A 575 -16.74 5.63 -12.16
C LYS A 575 -16.23 5.97 -10.76
N SER A 576 -15.46 5.07 -10.17
CA SER A 576 -14.91 5.25 -8.82
C SER A 576 -14.08 6.53 -8.71
N GLU A 577 -13.27 6.83 -9.72
CA GLU A 577 -12.39 8.00 -9.72
C GLU A 577 -13.16 9.30 -9.48
N TYR A 578 -14.24 9.51 -10.23
CA TYR A 578 -15.01 10.74 -10.13
C TYR A 578 -15.89 10.79 -8.89
N THR A 579 -16.39 9.65 -8.41
CA THR A 579 -17.10 9.60 -7.12
C THR A 579 -16.18 10.01 -5.98
N LEU A 580 -14.93 9.50 -5.95
CA LEU A 580 -13.92 9.91 -4.97
C LEU A 580 -13.58 11.40 -5.11
N LEU A 581 -13.30 11.84 -6.34
CA LEU A 581 -12.95 13.23 -6.64
C LEU A 581 -14.06 14.21 -6.24
N PHE A 582 -15.32 13.87 -6.51
CA PHE A 582 -16.45 14.72 -6.20
C PHE A 582 -16.54 15.02 -4.71
N PHE A 583 -16.62 13.98 -3.88
CA PHE A 583 -16.78 14.14 -2.43
C PHE A 583 -15.58 14.85 -1.80
N ASP A 584 -14.34 14.52 -2.22
CA ASP A 584 -13.16 15.18 -1.68
C ASP A 584 -12.99 16.63 -2.15
N MET A 585 -13.39 16.98 -3.38
CA MET A 585 -13.35 18.36 -3.87
C MET A 585 -14.38 19.26 -3.19
N ILE A 586 -15.59 18.76 -2.94
CA ILE A 586 -16.61 19.51 -2.18
C ILE A 586 -16.13 19.74 -0.73
N ASN A 587 -15.47 18.75 -0.15
CA ASN A 587 -14.90 18.84 1.19
C ASN A 587 -13.54 19.58 1.25
N CYS A 588 -12.98 19.99 0.11
CA CYS A 588 -11.68 20.64 0.05
C CYS A 588 -11.75 22.08 0.61
N PRO A 589 -10.90 22.44 1.59
CA PRO A 589 -10.85 23.80 2.15
C PRO A 589 -10.20 24.82 1.19
N TYR A 590 -9.42 24.34 0.21
CA TYR A 590 -8.69 25.18 -0.75
C TYR A 590 -9.50 25.51 -2.00
N LEU A 591 -10.75 25.05 -2.07
CA LEU A 591 -11.65 25.30 -3.20
C LEU A 591 -12.70 26.35 -2.82
N GLU A 592 -12.81 27.39 -3.64
CA GLU A 592 -13.82 28.44 -3.43
C GLU A 592 -15.24 27.92 -3.69
N GLU A 593 -16.21 28.49 -2.96
CA GLU A 593 -17.63 28.10 -3.04
C GLU A 593 -18.21 28.13 -4.46
N ARG A 594 -17.78 29.09 -5.30
CA ARG A 594 -18.24 29.16 -6.71
C ARG A 594 -17.92 27.88 -7.50
N HIS A 595 -16.75 27.28 -7.28
CA HIS A 595 -16.34 26.08 -7.98
C HIS A 595 -17.09 24.85 -7.45
N LYS A 596 -17.34 24.78 -6.13
CA LYS A 596 -18.18 23.73 -5.52
C LYS A 596 -19.59 23.74 -6.10
N ILE A 597 -20.18 24.92 -6.27
CA ILE A 597 -21.50 25.07 -6.90
C ILE A 597 -21.47 24.60 -8.36
N MET A 598 -20.41 24.91 -9.12
CA MET A 598 -20.25 24.43 -10.50
C MET A 598 -20.14 22.90 -10.56
N LEU A 599 -19.38 22.28 -9.65
CA LEU A 599 -19.27 20.82 -9.56
C LEU A 599 -20.62 20.16 -9.23
N MET A 600 -21.39 20.73 -8.31
CA MET A 600 -22.73 20.25 -7.97
C MET A 600 -23.69 20.25 -9.17
N LYS A 601 -23.65 21.32 -9.97
CA LYS A 601 -24.50 21.45 -11.17
C LYS A 601 -24.05 20.53 -12.30
N ASN A 602 -22.75 20.53 -12.63
CA ASN A 602 -22.21 19.75 -13.75
C ASN A 602 -22.36 18.24 -13.50
N SER A 603 -22.11 17.78 -12.27
CA SER A 603 -22.27 16.37 -11.88
C SER A 603 -23.72 15.88 -11.90
N LYS A 604 -24.71 16.78 -12.01
CA LYS A 604 -26.15 16.49 -11.87
C LYS A 604 -26.51 15.86 -10.51
N TYR A 605 -25.69 16.11 -9.48
CA TYR A 605 -25.99 15.70 -8.10
C TYR A 605 -27.25 16.41 -7.57
N VAL A 606 -27.43 17.66 -7.99
CA VAL A 606 -28.66 18.43 -7.79
C VAL A 606 -29.31 18.70 -9.16
N ILE A 607 -30.64 18.82 -9.20
CA ILE A 607 -31.38 19.16 -10.43
C ILE A 607 -30.90 20.53 -10.94
N ASN A 608 -30.70 20.69 -12.25
CA ASN A 608 -30.18 21.93 -12.85
C ASN A 608 -30.98 23.20 -12.51
N GLN A 609 -32.24 23.06 -12.11
CA GLN A 609 -33.16 24.14 -11.71
C GLN A 609 -33.14 24.44 -10.20
N ALA A 610 -32.36 23.70 -9.41
CA ALA A 610 -32.27 23.92 -7.97
C ALA A 610 -31.70 25.30 -7.64
N GLY A 611 -32.33 25.95 -6.67
CA GLY A 611 -31.89 27.25 -6.18
C GLY A 611 -30.52 27.16 -5.50
N ASN A 612 -29.77 28.25 -5.48
CA ASN A 612 -28.45 28.30 -4.82
C ASN A 612 -28.52 27.93 -3.32
N ALA A 613 -29.67 28.13 -2.65
CA ALA A 613 -29.87 27.75 -1.26
C ALA A 613 -29.92 26.22 -1.06
N GLU A 614 -30.54 25.48 -1.99
CA GLU A 614 -30.58 24.01 -1.94
C GLU A 614 -29.18 23.43 -2.17
N ILE A 615 -28.45 23.97 -3.17
CA ILE A 615 -27.07 23.55 -3.46
C ILE A 615 -26.17 23.79 -2.25
N LYS A 616 -26.30 24.95 -1.60
CA LYS A 616 -25.51 25.27 -0.41
C LYS A 616 -25.81 24.30 0.74
N SER A 617 -27.08 23.96 0.98
CA SER A 617 -27.44 22.97 1.99
C SER A 617 -26.82 21.59 1.73
N GLU A 618 -26.75 21.15 0.48
CA GLU A 618 -26.10 19.88 0.13
C GLU A 618 -24.58 19.92 0.31
N ILE A 619 -23.93 21.06 -0.04
CA ILE A 619 -22.51 21.29 0.23
C ILE A 619 -22.26 21.21 1.74
N ASP A 620 -23.05 21.92 2.55
CA ASP A 620 -22.90 21.95 4.01
C ASP A 620 -23.03 20.53 4.63
N LYS A 621 -23.94 19.69 4.11
CA LYS A 621 -24.09 18.28 4.55
C LYS A 621 -22.91 17.39 4.19
N ILE A 622 -22.29 17.60 3.03
CA ILE A 622 -21.09 16.84 2.64
C ILE A 622 -19.90 17.28 3.50
N GLN A 623 -19.80 18.58 3.76
CA GLN A 623 -18.74 19.15 4.59
C GLN A 623 -18.90 18.84 6.08
N SER A 624 -20.13 18.64 6.58
CA SER A 624 -20.36 18.25 7.98
C SER A 624 -19.71 16.91 8.33
N GLN A 625 -19.43 16.07 7.34
CA GLN A 625 -18.71 14.80 7.51
C GLN A 625 -17.23 14.99 7.85
N LYS A 626 -16.69 16.20 7.68
CA LYS A 626 -15.28 16.61 7.84
C LYS A 626 -14.28 15.90 6.92
N ARG A 627 -14.39 14.59 6.71
CA ARG A 627 -13.44 13.77 5.95
C ARG A 627 -14.17 12.67 5.18
N TRP A 628 -13.83 12.51 3.91
CA TRP A 628 -14.28 11.41 3.06
C TRP A 628 -13.13 10.42 2.82
N PHE A 629 -12.29 10.68 1.80
CA PHE A 629 -11.17 9.80 1.47
C PHE A 629 -9.81 10.48 1.62
N MET A 630 -9.73 11.75 1.20
CA MET A 630 -8.55 12.59 1.41
C MET A 630 -8.59 13.25 2.79
N ASN A 631 -7.45 13.26 3.50
CA ASN A 631 -7.28 14.15 4.65
C ASN A 631 -6.67 15.50 4.19
N TRP A 632 -7.40 16.60 4.43
CA TRP A 632 -7.01 17.96 4.05
C TRP A 632 -6.36 18.76 5.19
N GLU A 633 -6.31 18.22 6.41
CA GLU A 633 -5.69 18.88 7.55
C GLU A 633 -4.17 19.04 7.33
N GLN A 634 -3.62 20.23 7.58
CA GLN A 634 -2.18 20.49 7.37
C GLN A 634 -1.33 20.05 8.56
N ASP A 635 -1.91 20.06 9.77
CA ASP A 635 -1.21 19.74 11.03
C ASP A 635 -1.22 18.25 11.36
N ILE A 636 -1.63 17.40 10.42
CA ILE A 636 -1.65 15.95 10.62
C ILE A 636 -0.26 15.47 11.01
N ASP A 637 -0.23 14.62 12.03
CA ASP A 637 0.92 13.80 12.33
C ASP A 637 1.14 12.75 11.23
N LEU A 638 1.91 13.14 10.20
CA LEU A 638 2.32 12.24 9.12
C LEU A 638 3.13 11.04 9.65
N GLU A 639 3.76 11.13 10.82
CA GLU A 639 4.41 9.99 11.45
C GLU A 639 3.39 8.88 11.73
N ARG A 640 2.21 9.26 12.25
CA ARG A 640 1.11 8.34 12.54
C ARG A 640 0.55 7.71 11.27
N VAL A 641 0.30 8.53 10.24
CA VAL A 641 -0.22 8.08 8.94
C VAL A 641 0.75 7.10 8.28
N LEU A 642 2.03 7.44 8.25
CA LEU A 642 3.06 6.61 7.65
C LEU A 642 3.37 5.36 8.47
N LYS A 643 3.31 5.44 9.80
CA LYS A 643 3.35 4.24 10.65
C LYS A 643 2.20 3.32 10.30
N LYS A 644 0.97 3.82 10.23
CA LYS A 644 -0.20 3.01 9.87
C LYS A 644 0.04 2.25 8.56
N LYS A 645 0.49 2.93 7.50
CA LYS A 645 0.83 2.30 6.21
C LYS A 645 1.89 1.21 6.38
N GLU A 646 2.96 1.44 7.13
CA GLU A 646 3.98 0.43 7.42
C GLU A 646 3.42 -0.84 8.08
N TRP A 647 2.39 -0.72 8.93
CA TRP A 647 1.77 -1.87 9.60
C TRP A 647 0.69 -2.57 8.75
N THR A 648 -0.02 -1.85 7.88
CA THR A 648 -0.95 -2.46 6.90
C THR A 648 -0.26 -3.10 5.71
N SER A 649 1.08 -2.95 5.56
CA SER A 649 1.90 -3.77 4.66
C SER A 649 1.78 -5.26 5.06
N SER A 650 0.77 -5.90 4.50
CA SER A 650 0.67 -7.35 4.33
C SER A 650 1.32 -7.78 3.00
N TYR A 651 2.14 -6.88 2.44
CA TYR A 651 2.79 -6.91 1.13
C TYR A 651 4.30 -6.85 1.28
#